data_AF-A0A1D1XXP7-F1
#
_entry.id   AF-A0A1D1XXP7-F1
#
_cell.length_a   1.000
_cell.length_b   1.000
_cell.length_c   1.000
_cell.angle_alpha   90.00
_cell.angle_beta   90.00
_cell.angle_gamma   90.00
#
_symmetry.space_group_name_H-M   'P 1'
#
loop_
_entity.id
_entity.type
_entity.pdbx_description
1 polymer ?
#
loop_
_entity_poly.entity_id
_entity_poly.type
_entity_poly.pdbx_seq_one_letter_code
_entity_poly.pdbx_strand_id
1 'polypeptide(L)'
;MDVIQVVPVIYVDCGIRFTVLELIKNQCPQLVSLWPSLREAAKDYDLIMKNYLARLSETHSREWQSIKESLSCWVASFQSTVYPMGESQKSHADFQLQSRQIVQGIILAHRIHILALTILDLHALLEVPIKKEKFNSVCHMFILLKAMANTFYTKGLEVIQFLPHVISLMQSNIEELLVPAKVQLHLDVKRVGQMGKLRFLGSLTRVAGKDADAKVTDSLSLVLISMQLLRGNGSFKRQLIFSITMDVLQSIGHVDIDFFRIKKIMTKLATTVEFQSIVEEITDCSFLYWRKEMMKDWLSMIYIDNKFSWLQYLLDAFCDGLWLLELGHVGRLTQQSYEKELEDAVTNEIILPLCRDIENDLRLHVHSANLKGSVPVNPTKTGVRNLSWYLQMRPVRLPYKFIDIKTLVECYLNSTFYDHTAMALYNWKVYSEMRQLAELKYRVLLDDIHLPEHSSGCDFDLAEVLKDLCTFAKNYSYNITQQIFFEKIIDGQGHKNLTVVGVEHVVSAIAAHGLTMVSTASKNVVCFLTQKMSTLSGLLQDDILRSLLVKERMWKNEKGTPNKYPFKRAEHLSATMAKYSFRGHEVNIVDQLRSIITEMGNGLGLVRLLHTGGSRQACRISSCKPRYVTNFLESDRSCSPSDEIDTPGKVMDDAVYNKCQSIYGVDYFPSLLSSVLKELQCDRYLNLIDFHFIIPAIIANLIESKLHSKEKPLRRDREAGNQMIADDGFVMGATFVLKVTGQEKSFDELQWFTSANRHLEEVLISLSHITEHPKGSRIFGLKLWDQSCPVAILPETQKEIDKTKRYQKEMKLIEYGFNASRAIMS
;
A
#
# COMPACT_ATOMS: atom_id res chain seq x y z
N MET A 1 62.27 17.78 -1.74
CA MET A 1 61.94 16.82 -0.67
C MET A 1 60.53 17.08 -0.15
N ASP A 2 60.19 18.34 0.15
CA ASP A 2 58.85 18.75 0.61
C ASP A 2 57.72 18.28 -0.32
N VAL A 3 57.88 18.41 -1.64
CA VAL A 3 56.85 17.96 -2.61
C VAL A 3 56.55 16.45 -2.52
N ILE A 4 57.54 15.61 -2.21
CA ILE A 4 57.37 14.15 -2.09
C ILE A 4 56.65 13.78 -0.78
N GLN A 5 56.79 14.60 0.27
CA GLN A 5 56.13 14.40 1.56
C GLN A 5 54.74 15.06 1.64
N VAL A 6 54.48 16.05 0.78
CA VAL A 6 53.27 16.88 0.75
C VAL A 6 52.28 16.42 -0.34
N VAL A 7 52.76 15.90 -1.48
CA VAL A 7 51.92 15.43 -2.58
C VAL A 7 52.10 13.92 -2.74
N PRO A 8 51.16 13.11 -2.23
CA PRO A 8 51.33 11.66 -2.18
C PRO A 8 51.12 10.98 -3.55
N VAL A 9 50.23 11.53 -4.37
CA VAL A 9 49.78 10.96 -5.65
C VAL A 9 49.59 12.10 -6.64
N ILE A 10 50.11 11.93 -7.86
CA ILE A 10 49.84 12.82 -8.98
C ILE A 10 48.88 12.11 -9.92
N TYR A 11 47.84 12.84 -10.30
CA TYR A 11 46.80 12.37 -11.20
C TYR A 11 47.17 12.71 -12.63
N VAL A 12 47.13 11.68 -13.46
CA VAL A 12 47.06 11.78 -14.92
C VAL A 12 45.59 11.61 -15.31
N ASP A 13 45.25 12.07 -16.50
CA ASP A 13 43.91 11.95 -17.05
C ASP A 13 43.36 10.50 -16.97
N CYS A 14 42.04 10.38 -16.82
CA CYS A 14 41.28 9.12 -16.84
C CYS A 14 41.59 8.11 -15.70
N GLY A 15 42.06 8.57 -14.54
CA GLY A 15 42.28 7.72 -13.37
C GLY A 15 43.64 6.99 -13.36
N ILE A 16 44.51 7.32 -14.31
CA ILE A 16 45.91 6.91 -14.26
C ILE A 16 46.61 7.77 -13.21
N ARG A 17 47.38 7.13 -12.34
CA ARG A 17 48.08 7.81 -11.25
C ARG A 17 49.51 7.35 -11.18
N PHE A 18 50.38 8.24 -10.77
CA PHE A 18 51.74 7.87 -10.40
C PHE A 18 52.12 8.59 -9.12
N THR A 19 52.97 7.96 -8.32
CA THR A 19 53.63 8.66 -7.23
C THR A 19 54.98 9.18 -7.71
N VAL A 20 55.37 10.37 -7.25
CA VAL A 20 56.66 10.98 -7.65
C VAL A 20 57.82 10.03 -7.37
N LEU A 21 57.73 9.27 -6.28
CA LEU A 21 58.75 8.31 -5.89
C LEU A 21 58.81 7.08 -6.82
N GLU A 22 57.66 6.58 -7.26
CA GLU A 22 57.57 5.49 -8.23
C GLU A 22 58.07 5.90 -9.61
N LEU A 23 57.75 7.11 -10.05
CA LEU A 23 58.29 7.68 -11.29
C LEU A 23 59.82 7.80 -11.23
N ILE A 24 60.37 8.35 -10.14
CA ILE A 24 61.82 8.49 -9.95
C ILE A 24 62.49 7.12 -9.87
N LYS A 25 61.88 6.14 -9.20
CA LYS A 25 62.38 4.76 -9.11
C LYS A 25 62.45 4.08 -10.49
N ASN A 26 61.44 4.29 -11.33
CA ASN A 26 61.33 3.63 -12.63
C ASN A 26 62.13 4.32 -13.74
N GLN A 27 62.13 5.66 -13.79
CA GLN A 27 62.78 6.45 -14.85
C GLN A 27 64.25 6.78 -14.53
N CYS A 28 64.58 6.94 -13.24
CA CYS A 28 65.89 7.42 -12.78
C CYS A 28 66.46 6.59 -11.61
N PRO A 29 66.68 5.26 -11.78
CA PRO A 29 67.14 4.39 -10.69
C PRO A 29 68.51 4.80 -10.12
N GLN A 30 69.37 5.43 -10.95
CA GLN A 30 70.67 5.92 -10.53
C GLN A 30 70.55 7.05 -9.48
N LEU A 31 69.59 7.97 -9.63
CA LEU A 31 69.35 9.06 -8.67
C LEU A 31 68.93 8.55 -7.29
N VAL A 32 68.12 7.48 -7.23
CA VAL A 32 67.74 6.82 -5.96
C VAL A 32 68.94 6.18 -5.27
N SER A 33 69.89 5.66 -6.05
CA SER A 33 71.13 5.08 -5.50
C SER A 33 72.12 6.14 -5.00
N LEU A 34 72.19 7.30 -5.64
CA LEU A 34 73.14 8.37 -5.31
C LEU A 34 72.72 9.21 -4.09
N TRP A 35 71.41 9.35 -3.83
CA TRP A 35 70.90 10.23 -2.77
C TRP A 35 70.35 9.42 -1.57
N PRO A 36 71.01 9.48 -0.39
CA PRO A 36 70.62 8.67 0.78
C PRO A 36 69.16 8.89 1.22
N SER A 37 68.69 10.13 1.14
CA SER A 37 67.35 10.52 1.58
C SER A 37 66.22 10.02 0.65
N LEU A 38 66.49 9.86 -0.65
CA LEU A 38 65.56 9.22 -1.59
C LEU A 38 65.55 7.69 -1.40
N ARG A 39 66.69 7.10 -1.04
CA ARG A 39 66.81 5.68 -0.73
C ARG A 39 66.03 5.30 0.54
N GLU A 40 66.10 6.12 1.58
CA GLU A 40 65.31 5.95 2.81
C GLU A 40 63.81 6.13 2.54
N ALA A 41 63.43 7.21 1.83
CA ALA A 41 62.03 7.43 1.45
C ALA A 41 61.47 6.29 0.58
N ALA A 42 62.27 5.68 -0.29
CA ALA A 42 61.88 4.52 -1.11
C ALA A 42 61.74 3.21 -0.32
N LYS A 43 62.47 3.05 0.79
CA LYS A 43 62.33 1.91 1.70
C LYS A 43 61.11 2.06 2.62
N ASP A 44 60.86 3.27 3.09
CA ASP A 44 59.76 3.59 4.00
C ASP A 44 58.47 4.03 3.29
N TYR A 45 58.38 3.83 1.96
CA TYR A 45 57.27 4.32 1.13
C TYR A 45 55.89 3.96 1.69
N ASP A 46 55.65 2.69 2.02
CA ASP A 46 54.38 2.23 2.58
C ASP A 46 54.09 2.85 3.95
N LEU A 47 55.12 3.09 4.76
CA LEU A 47 55.01 3.71 6.08
C LEU A 47 54.68 5.21 5.93
N ILE A 48 55.32 5.89 4.99
CA ILE A 48 55.06 7.30 4.66
C ILE A 48 53.63 7.47 4.17
N MET A 49 53.16 6.58 3.29
CA MET A 49 51.78 6.62 2.77
C MET A 49 50.74 6.30 3.84
N LYS A 50 51.01 5.33 4.73
CA LYS A 50 50.14 5.04 5.89
C LYS A 50 50.09 6.21 6.88
N ASN A 51 51.23 6.84 7.17
CA ASN A 51 51.30 8.04 8.01
C ASN A 51 50.60 9.24 7.36
N TYR A 52 50.67 9.37 6.03
CA TYR A 52 49.93 10.37 5.30
C TYR A 52 48.42 10.10 5.36
N LEU A 53 47.97 8.86 5.15
CA LEU A 53 46.55 8.50 5.30
C LEU A 53 46.05 8.71 6.73
N ALA A 54 46.87 8.45 7.75
CA ALA A 54 46.55 8.74 9.14
C ALA A 54 46.39 10.25 9.38
N ARG A 55 47.34 11.07 8.92
CA ARG A 55 47.25 12.54 8.98
C ARG A 55 46.03 13.06 8.23
N LEU A 56 45.84 12.61 7.00
CA LEU A 56 44.69 12.98 6.16
C LEU A 56 43.39 12.59 6.84
N SER A 57 43.34 11.46 7.54
CA SER A 57 42.14 11.08 8.27
C SER A 57 41.79 11.98 9.46
N GLU A 58 42.79 12.55 10.11
CA GLU A 58 42.64 13.45 11.26
C GLU A 58 42.33 14.89 10.81
N THR A 59 42.93 15.33 9.70
CA THR A 59 42.64 16.64 9.09
C THR A 59 41.29 16.62 8.37
N HIS A 60 40.94 15.52 7.70
CA HIS A 60 39.69 15.37 6.97
C HIS A 60 38.47 15.65 7.84
N SER A 61 38.39 15.15 9.08
CA SER A 61 37.21 15.38 9.93
C SER A 61 36.98 16.87 10.25
N ARG A 62 38.06 17.64 10.45
CA ARG A 62 38.00 19.09 10.72
C ARG A 62 37.83 19.91 9.45
N GLU A 63 38.60 19.61 8.42
CA GLU A 63 38.55 20.32 7.14
C GLU A 63 37.24 20.09 6.40
N TRP A 64 36.67 18.88 6.46
CA TRP A 64 35.42 18.56 5.80
C TRP A 64 34.25 19.41 6.28
N GLN A 65 34.09 19.56 7.60
CA GLN A 65 33.01 20.39 8.15
C GLN A 65 33.18 21.86 7.75
N SER A 66 34.41 22.38 7.84
CA SER A 66 34.73 23.75 7.42
C SER A 66 34.48 23.97 5.91
N ILE A 67 34.85 23.02 5.06
CA ILE A 67 34.60 23.08 3.61
C ILE A 67 33.10 23.02 3.33
N LYS A 68 32.36 22.13 4.00
CA LYS A 68 30.91 22.00 3.85
C LYS A 68 30.18 23.30 4.24
N GLU A 69 30.55 23.91 5.36
CA GLU A 69 30.00 25.19 5.80
C GLU A 69 30.35 26.30 4.81
N SER A 70 31.63 26.39 4.40
CA SER A 70 32.10 27.38 3.42
C SER A 70 31.36 27.26 2.08
N LEU A 71 31.11 26.04 1.62
CA LEU A 71 30.37 25.76 0.40
C LEU A 71 28.89 26.13 0.54
N SER A 72 28.26 25.80 1.66
CA SER A 72 26.86 26.16 1.92
C SER A 72 26.69 27.68 1.93
N CYS A 73 27.60 28.41 2.59
CA CYS A 73 27.65 29.86 2.58
C CYS A 73 27.92 30.41 1.17
N TRP A 74 28.82 29.77 0.42
CA TRP A 74 29.14 30.18 -0.95
C TRP A 74 27.94 30.01 -1.88
N VAL A 75 27.24 28.87 -1.86
CA VAL A 75 26.05 28.65 -2.71
C VAL A 75 24.98 29.72 -2.43
N ALA A 76 24.68 29.99 -1.15
CA ALA A 76 23.72 31.02 -0.78
C ALA A 76 24.17 32.42 -1.24
N SER A 77 25.43 32.76 -1.02
CA SER A 77 26.01 34.05 -1.43
C SER A 77 26.09 34.20 -2.95
N PHE A 78 26.37 33.13 -3.68
CA PHE A 78 26.49 33.15 -5.15
C PHE A 78 25.12 33.33 -5.78
N GLN A 79 24.11 32.61 -5.28
CA GLN A 79 22.72 32.77 -5.74
C GLN A 79 22.15 34.16 -5.44
N SER A 80 22.55 34.81 -4.34
CA SER A 80 22.10 36.17 -4.00
C SER A 80 22.83 37.27 -4.79
N THR A 81 24.11 37.08 -5.10
CA THR A 81 24.94 38.08 -5.80
C THR A 81 24.78 38.05 -7.32
N VAL A 82 24.39 36.90 -7.85
CA VAL A 82 24.04 36.71 -9.25
C VAL A 82 22.51 36.69 -9.33
N TYR A 83 21.92 37.90 -9.27
CA TYR A 83 20.49 38.13 -9.44
C TYR A 83 20.24 38.96 -10.71
N PRO A 84 19.15 38.72 -11.45
CA PRO A 84 18.73 39.56 -12.57
C PRO A 84 18.19 40.90 -12.04
N MET A 85 19.09 41.82 -11.70
CA MET A 85 18.73 43.23 -11.47
C MET A 85 18.91 44.02 -12.77
N GLY A 86 17.94 44.92 -13.04
CA GLY A 86 17.91 45.77 -14.22
C GLY A 86 19.20 46.57 -14.44
N GLU A 87 19.46 46.91 -15.69
CA GLU A 87 20.72 47.44 -16.23
C GLU A 87 21.19 48.78 -15.62
N SER A 88 20.37 49.47 -14.82
CA SER A 88 20.59 50.88 -14.50
C SER A 88 21.44 51.21 -13.26
N GLN A 89 21.88 50.23 -12.46
CA GLN A 89 22.67 50.49 -11.24
C GLN A 89 23.57 49.30 -10.85
N LYS A 90 24.69 49.09 -11.57
CA LYS A 90 25.76 48.19 -11.11
C LYS A 90 27.04 48.97 -10.87
N SER A 91 27.55 48.89 -9.65
CA SER A 91 28.78 49.57 -9.23
C SER A 91 30.01 48.74 -9.58
N HIS A 92 31.19 49.38 -9.65
CA HIS A 92 32.47 48.67 -9.79
C HIS A 92 32.70 47.62 -8.69
N ALA A 93 32.15 47.83 -7.49
CA ALA A 93 32.25 46.90 -6.37
C ALA A 93 31.49 45.59 -6.63
N ASP A 94 30.36 45.65 -7.34
CA ASP A 94 29.53 44.49 -7.64
C ASP A 94 30.24 43.53 -8.61
N PHE A 95 30.92 44.07 -9.62
CA PHE A 95 31.72 43.26 -10.55
C PHE A 95 32.94 42.62 -9.87
N GLN A 96 33.57 43.30 -8.91
CA GLN A 96 34.66 42.73 -8.12
C GLN A 96 34.17 41.58 -7.24
N LEU A 97 33.00 41.75 -6.62
CA LEU A 97 32.37 40.73 -5.80
C LEU A 97 32.02 39.49 -6.62
N GLN A 98 31.37 39.66 -7.78
CA GLN A 98 31.01 38.55 -8.66
C GLN A 98 32.24 37.77 -9.15
N SER A 99 33.28 38.46 -9.61
CA SER A 99 34.55 37.81 -9.99
C SER A 99 35.20 37.05 -8.82
N ARG A 100 35.13 37.60 -7.60
CA ARG A 100 35.62 36.92 -6.41
C ARG A 100 34.83 35.65 -6.13
N GLN A 101 33.50 35.69 -6.26
CA GLN A 101 32.64 34.54 -6.01
C GLN A 101 32.88 33.41 -7.03
N ILE A 102 33.08 33.72 -8.31
CA ILE A 102 33.41 32.72 -9.35
C ILE A 102 34.72 32.01 -8.99
N VAL A 103 35.79 32.77 -8.74
CA VAL A 103 37.11 32.22 -8.41
C VAL A 103 37.08 31.43 -7.10
N GLN A 104 36.35 31.92 -6.08
CA GLN A 104 36.18 31.21 -4.82
C GLN A 104 35.44 29.89 -5.02
N GLY A 105 34.39 29.85 -5.83
CA GLY A 105 33.66 28.63 -6.16
C GLY A 105 34.54 27.60 -6.87
N ILE A 106 35.32 28.02 -7.86
CA ILE A 106 36.27 27.15 -8.56
C ILE A 106 37.30 26.56 -7.59
N ILE A 107 37.89 27.37 -6.71
CA ILE A 107 38.87 26.89 -5.72
C ILE A 107 38.24 25.89 -4.75
N LEU A 108 37.01 26.16 -4.28
CA LEU A 108 36.29 25.25 -3.38
C LEU A 108 35.97 23.91 -4.07
N ALA A 109 35.49 23.95 -5.32
CA ALA A 109 35.22 22.75 -6.11
C ALA A 109 36.50 21.92 -6.31
N HIS A 110 37.60 22.57 -6.68
CA HIS A 110 38.89 21.92 -6.88
C HIS A 110 39.41 21.26 -5.60
N ARG A 111 39.28 21.94 -4.46
CA ARG A 111 39.66 21.39 -3.16
C ARG A 111 38.86 20.15 -2.80
N ILE A 112 37.55 20.16 -3.05
CA ILE A 112 36.67 19.00 -2.80
C ILE A 112 37.02 17.85 -3.72
N HIS A 113 37.18 18.12 -5.01
CA HIS A 113 37.54 17.12 -6.02
C HIS A 113 38.84 16.40 -5.64
N ILE A 114 39.92 17.15 -5.38
CA ILE A 114 41.21 16.57 -4.99
C ILE A 114 41.10 15.82 -3.65
N LEU A 115 40.40 16.36 -2.66
CA LEU A 115 40.25 15.71 -1.37
C LEU A 115 39.51 14.37 -1.50
N ALA A 116 38.40 14.33 -2.24
CA ALA A 116 37.64 13.11 -2.45
C ALA A 116 38.45 12.06 -3.23
N LEU A 117 39.11 12.48 -4.31
CA LEU A 117 39.94 11.62 -5.15
C LEU A 117 41.14 11.05 -4.38
N THR A 118 41.84 11.87 -3.59
CA THR A 118 42.98 11.42 -2.75
C THR A 118 42.58 10.44 -1.68
N ILE A 119 41.42 10.60 -1.04
CA ILE A 119 40.92 9.63 -0.06
C ILE A 119 40.66 8.28 -0.73
N LEU A 120 39.91 8.28 -1.84
CA LEU A 120 39.59 7.04 -2.55
C LEU A 120 40.84 6.34 -3.07
N ASP A 121 41.80 7.12 -3.57
CA ASP A 121 43.00 6.57 -4.17
C ASP A 121 43.97 5.98 -3.18
N LEU A 122 44.23 6.66 -2.08
CA LEU A 122 45.14 6.17 -1.03
C LEU A 122 44.57 4.92 -0.35
N HIS A 123 43.27 4.88 -0.11
CA HIS A 123 42.62 3.68 0.42
C HIS A 123 42.68 2.50 -0.56
N ALA A 124 42.56 2.75 -1.86
CA ALA A 124 42.74 1.72 -2.88
C ALA A 124 44.21 1.28 -3.05
N LEU A 125 45.19 2.20 -2.99
CA LEU A 125 46.62 1.89 -3.10
C LEU A 125 47.13 1.05 -1.94
N LEU A 126 46.68 1.39 -0.72
CA LEU A 126 47.14 0.72 0.50
C LEU A 126 46.29 -0.49 0.87
N GLU A 127 45.25 -0.80 0.08
CA GLU A 127 44.26 -1.85 0.34
C GLU A 127 43.66 -1.77 1.76
N VAL A 128 43.48 -0.55 2.26
CA VAL A 128 42.92 -0.30 3.60
C VAL A 128 41.43 0.00 3.48
N PRO A 129 40.54 -0.72 4.20
CA PRO A 129 39.10 -0.47 4.12
C PRO A 129 38.74 0.94 4.63
N ILE A 130 37.78 1.58 3.95
CA ILE A 130 37.26 2.89 4.33
C ILE A 130 36.22 2.70 5.45
N LYS A 131 36.35 3.43 6.56
CA LYS A 131 35.34 3.45 7.63
C LYS A 131 34.03 4.06 7.12
N LYS A 132 32.88 3.54 7.56
CA LYS A 132 31.54 3.97 7.13
C LYS A 132 31.32 5.50 7.20
N GLU A 133 31.74 6.16 8.28
CA GLU A 133 31.61 7.62 8.42
C GLU A 133 32.32 8.39 7.29
N LYS A 134 33.51 7.94 6.91
CA LYS A 134 34.29 8.56 5.84
C LYS A 134 33.77 8.20 4.46
N PHE A 135 33.27 6.98 4.30
CA PHE A 135 32.60 6.56 3.08
C PHE A 135 31.39 7.45 2.78
N ASN A 136 30.61 7.76 3.82
CA ASN A 136 29.46 8.66 3.72
C ASN A 136 29.87 10.12 3.45
N SER A 137 30.97 10.61 4.04
CA SER A 137 31.46 11.96 3.78
C SER A 137 31.98 12.10 2.34
N VAL A 138 32.66 11.09 1.80
CA VAL A 138 33.12 11.08 0.41
C VAL A 138 31.94 11.07 -0.57
N CYS A 139 30.90 10.28 -0.31
CA CYS A 139 29.65 10.36 -1.08
C CYS A 139 29.10 11.79 -1.12
N HIS A 140 29.04 12.44 0.05
CA HIS A 140 28.55 13.80 0.18
C HIS A 140 29.47 14.82 -0.54
N MET A 141 30.79 14.60 -0.60
CA MET A 141 31.70 15.44 -1.39
C MET A 141 31.32 15.45 -2.87
N PHE A 142 31.04 14.30 -3.48
CA PHE A 142 30.63 14.22 -4.88
C PHE A 142 29.27 14.86 -5.13
N ILE A 143 28.33 14.66 -4.21
CA ILE A 143 27.01 15.31 -4.28
C ILE A 143 27.16 16.83 -4.23
N LEU A 144 28.00 17.36 -3.34
CA LEU A 144 28.26 18.80 -3.28
C LEU A 144 28.98 19.31 -4.53
N LEU A 145 29.90 18.54 -5.09
CA LEU A 145 30.60 18.89 -6.33
C LEU A 145 29.61 19.03 -7.50
N LYS A 146 28.67 18.08 -7.64
CA LYS A 146 27.59 18.16 -8.63
C LYS A 146 26.55 19.25 -8.33
N ALA A 147 26.27 19.51 -7.07
CA ALA A 147 25.44 20.66 -6.68
C ALA A 147 26.09 22.00 -7.06
N MET A 148 27.41 22.13 -6.94
CA MET A 148 28.16 23.30 -7.41
C MET A 148 28.10 23.43 -8.93
N ALA A 149 28.32 22.34 -9.66
CA ALA A 149 28.20 22.32 -11.12
C ALA A 149 26.81 22.82 -11.57
N ASN A 150 25.74 22.28 -10.96
CA ASN A 150 24.37 22.70 -11.24
C ASN A 150 24.10 24.17 -10.86
N THR A 151 24.71 24.67 -9.78
CA THR A 151 24.59 26.08 -9.37
C THR A 151 25.25 27.01 -10.40
N PHE A 152 26.45 26.66 -10.89
CA PHE A 152 27.11 27.39 -11.96
C PHE A 152 26.33 27.32 -13.27
N TYR A 153 25.78 26.16 -13.62
CA TYR A 153 24.95 25.99 -14.83
C TYR A 153 23.68 26.85 -14.77
N THR A 154 22.94 26.78 -13.67
CA THR A 154 21.68 27.54 -13.48
C THR A 154 21.90 29.05 -13.57
N LYS A 155 23.05 29.54 -13.08
CA LYS A 155 23.42 30.96 -13.10
C LYS A 155 24.38 31.34 -14.24
N GLY A 156 24.69 30.41 -15.14
CA GLY A 156 25.72 30.60 -16.17
C GLY A 156 25.39 31.73 -17.13
N LEU A 157 24.13 31.83 -17.57
CA LEU A 157 23.68 32.93 -18.44
C LEU A 157 23.86 34.31 -17.80
N GLU A 158 23.54 34.42 -16.51
CA GLU A 158 23.71 35.66 -15.75
C GLU A 158 25.20 36.01 -15.62
N VAL A 159 26.07 35.02 -15.36
CA VAL A 159 27.53 35.23 -15.33
C VAL A 159 28.07 35.71 -16.69
N ILE A 160 27.62 35.10 -17.80
CA ILE A 160 28.06 35.45 -19.15
C ILE A 160 27.70 36.90 -19.51
N GLN A 161 26.52 37.37 -19.09
CA GLN A 161 26.08 38.75 -19.36
C GLN A 161 27.01 39.81 -18.72
N PHE A 162 27.54 39.56 -17.53
CA PHE A 162 28.43 40.52 -16.82
C PHE A 162 29.91 40.31 -17.11
N LEU A 163 30.29 39.19 -17.74
CA LEU A 163 31.68 38.85 -18.03
C LEU A 163 32.44 39.96 -18.80
N PRO A 164 31.87 40.65 -19.82
CA PRO A 164 32.55 41.76 -20.49
C PRO A 164 32.93 42.92 -19.57
N HIS A 165 32.06 43.24 -18.59
CA HIS A 165 32.32 44.30 -17.61
C HIS A 165 33.42 43.91 -16.63
N VAL A 166 33.44 42.64 -16.21
CA VAL A 166 34.51 42.09 -15.36
C VAL A 166 35.84 42.10 -16.10
N ILE A 167 35.87 41.71 -17.38
CA ILE A 167 37.06 41.78 -18.23
C ILE A 167 37.57 43.22 -18.32
N SER A 168 36.70 44.17 -18.64
CA SER A 168 37.06 45.60 -18.74
C SER A 168 37.60 46.16 -17.43
N LEU A 169 37.01 45.79 -16.30
CA LEU A 169 37.50 46.20 -14.98
C LEU A 169 38.90 45.66 -14.68
N MET A 170 39.15 44.38 -14.96
CA MET A 170 40.48 43.79 -14.74
C MET A 170 41.52 44.38 -15.68
N GLN A 171 41.15 44.66 -16.93
CA GLN A 171 42.02 45.34 -17.88
C GLN A 171 42.36 46.75 -17.42
N SER A 172 41.39 47.53 -16.93
CA SER A 172 41.63 48.86 -16.35
C SER A 172 42.60 48.82 -15.17
N ASN A 173 42.45 47.84 -14.26
CA ASN A 173 43.38 47.66 -13.13
C ASN A 173 44.81 47.35 -13.57
N ILE A 174 45.00 46.64 -14.69
CA ILE A 174 46.32 46.36 -15.26
C ILE A 174 46.86 47.61 -15.97
N GLU A 175 46.01 48.33 -16.71
CA GLU A 175 46.40 49.58 -17.37
C GLU A 175 46.89 50.64 -16.36
N GLU A 176 46.22 50.79 -15.21
CA GLU A 176 46.65 51.68 -14.12
C GLU A 176 48.07 51.38 -13.62
N LEU A 177 48.48 50.11 -13.60
CA LEU A 177 49.83 49.70 -13.19
C LEU A 177 50.88 49.96 -14.30
N LEU A 178 50.47 49.97 -15.57
CA LEU A 178 51.35 50.17 -16.72
C LEU A 178 51.54 51.65 -17.11
N VAL A 179 50.58 52.52 -16.79
CA VAL A 179 50.62 53.96 -17.11
C VAL A 179 51.85 54.67 -16.50
N PRO A 180 52.20 54.48 -15.21
CA PRO A 180 53.39 55.11 -14.62
C PRO A 180 54.68 54.68 -15.33
N ALA A 181 54.82 53.39 -15.62
CA ALA A 181 55.95 52.83 -16.36
C ALA A 181 56.06 53.42 -17.77
N LYS A 182 54.94 53.57 -18.48
CA LYS A 182 54.91 54.24 -19.79
C LYS A 182 55.41 55.68 -19.71
N VAL A 183 54.96 56.46 -18.71
CA VAL A 183 55.36 57.86 -18.55
C VAL A 183 56.85 57.97 -18.24
N GLN A 184 57.36 57.12 -17.33
CA GLN A 184 58.79 57.06 -17.00
C GLN A 184 59.65 56.74 -18.22
N LEU A 185 59.30 55.68 -18.96
CA LEU A 185 60.04 55.28 -20.16
C LEU A 185 59.98 56.35 -21.26
N HIS A 186 58.86 57.07 -21.44
CA HIS A 186 58.79 58.20 -22.37
C HIS A 186 59.71 59.35 -21.96
N LEU A 187 59.85 59.64 -20.66
CA LEU A 187 60.77 60.66 -20.16
C LEU A 187 62.22 60.23 -20.37
N ASP A 188 62.54 58.97 -20.14
CA ASP A 188 63.89 58.43 -20.31
C ASP A 188 64.29 58.38 -21.80
N VAL A 189 63.39 58.00 -22.71
CA VAL A 189 63.62 58.12 -24.17
C VAL A 189 63.83 59.57 -24.60
N LYS A 190 63.06 60.53 -24.06
CA LYS A 190 63.25 61.96 -24.36
C LYS A 190 64.59 62.49 -23.84
N ARG A 191 65.03 62.05 -22.65
CA ARG A 191 66.36 62.38 -22.09
C ARG A 191 67.49 61.80 -22.93
N VAL A 192 67.37 60.54 -23.37
CA VAL A 192 68.33 59.88 -24.26
C VAL A 192 68.40 60.58 -25.62
N GLY A 193 67.25 60.99 -26.19
CA GLY A 193 67.19 61.74 -27.45
C GLY A 193 67.76 63.16 -27.37
N GLN A 194 67.60 63.86 -26.23
CA GLN A 194 68.23 65.17 -25.99
C GLN A 194 69.74 65.05 -25.74
N MET A 195 70.17 64.04 -24.99
CA MET A 195 71.59 63.74 -24.76
C MET A 195 72.28 63.24 -26.04
N GLY A 196 71.55 62.60 -26.97
CA GLY A 196 72.05 62.15 -28.28
C GLY A 196 72.54 63.28 -29.19
N LYS A 197 71.96 64.48 -29.11
CA LYS A 197 72.47 65.67 -29.83
C LYS A 197 73.80 66.20 -29.26
N LEU A 198 74.07 65.97 -27.97
CA LEU A 198 75.34 66.35 -27.30
C LEU A 198 76.39 65.23 -27.34
N ARG A 199 75.98 63.97 -27.54
CA ARG A 199 76.82 62.75 -27.48
C ARG A 199 77.47 62.37 -28.83
N PHE A 200 77.20 63.09 -29.92
CA PHE A 200 77.86 62.83 -31.22
C PHE A 200 79.40 62.93 -31.16
N LEU A 201 79.95 63.64 -30.16
CA LEU A 201 81.39 63.77 -29.93
C LEU A 201 82.00 62.69 -29.01
N GLY A 202 81.21 61.77 -28.42
CA GLY A 202 81.68 60.77 -27.45
C GLY A 202 81.61 59.30 -27.94
N SER A 203 81.41 59.07 -29.23
CA SER A 203 80.97 57.78 -29.79
C SER A 203 82.04 56.68 -29.91
N LEU A 204 83.28 56.88 -29.40
CA LEU A 204 84.38 55.93 -29.60
C LEU A 204 84.74 55.03 -28.40
N THR A 205 84.11 55.16 -27.22
CA THR A 205 84.56 54.38 -26.04
C THR A 205 83.50 53.67 -25.18
N ARG A 206 82.21 53.61 -25.56
CA ARG A 206 81.22 52.85 -24.75
C ARG A 206 80.19 52.06 -25.58
N VAL A 207 80.47 50.78 -25.80
CA VAL A 207 79.50 49.77 -26.29
C VAL A 207 78.33 49.62 -25.30
N ALA A 208 78.57 49.76 -23.99
CA ALA A 208 77.55 49.65 -22.94
C ALA A 208 76.41 50.70 -22.98
N GLY A 209 76.59 51.82 -23.71
CA GLY A 209 75.55 52.86 -23.84
C GLY A 209 74.49 52.53 -24.88
N LYS A 210 74.86 51.83 -25.97
CA LYS A 210 73.91 51.40 -27.02
C LYS A 210 72.94 50.33 -26.50
N ASP A 211 73.43 49.42 -25.67
CA ASP A 211 72.61 48.35 -25.09
C ASP A 211 71.59 48.90 -24.08
N ALA A 212 71.94 49.95 -23.33
CA ALA A 212 71.01 50.61 -22.41
C ALA A 212 69.93 51.39 -23.17
N ASP A 213 70.31 52.14 -24.21
CA ASP A 213 69.38 52.90 -25.04
C ASP A 213 68.41 51.95 -25.78
N ALA A 214 68.88 50.81 -26.29
CA ALA A 214 68.05 49.76 -26.90
C ALA A 214 67.09 49.11 -25.89
N LYS A 215 67.55 48.80 -24.67
CA LYS A 215 66.70 48.25 -23.60
C LYS A 215 65.55 49.19 -23.22
N VAL A 216 65.78 50.50 -23.19
CA VAL A 216 64.74 51.49 -22.91
C VAL A 216 63.71 51.54 -24.04
N THR A 217 64.15 51.54 -25.31
CA THR A 217 63.25 51.55 -26.47
C THR A 217 62.44 50.27 -26.59
N ASP A 218 63.07 49.12 -26.34
CA ASP A 218 62.43 47.80 -26.38
C ASP A 218 61.40 47.69 -25.25
N SER A 219 61.76 48.10 -24.03
CA SER A 219 60.84 48.15 -22.88
C SER A 219 59.63 49.04 -23.18
N LEU A 220 59.83 50.20 -23.82
CA LEU A 220 58.74 51.09 -24.19
C LEU A 220 57.82 50.46 -25.24
N SER A 221 58.40 49.80 -26.25
CA SER A 221 57.62 49.11 -27.29
C SER A 221 56.76 47.99 -26.70
N LEU A 222 57.31 47.20 -25.78
CA LEU A 222 56.60 46.13 -25.09
C LEU A 222 55.47 46.67 -24.22
N VAL A 223 55.67 47.77 -23.48
CA VAL A 223 54.60 48.43 -22.71
C VAL A 223 53.47 48.94 -23.61
N LEU A 224 53.81 49.52 -24.77
CA LEU A 224 52.80 49.99 -25.73
C LEU A 224 52.00 48.83 -26.35
N ILE A 225 52.68 47.73 -26.71
CA ILE A 225 52.04 46.50 -27.19
C ILE A 225 51.11 45.93 -26.10
N SER A 226 51.58 45.85 -24.85
CA SER A 226 50.79 45.41 -23.70
C SER A 226 49.52 46.26 -23.51
N MET A 227 49.61 47.58 -23.61
CA MET A 227 48.42 48.45 -23.53
C MET A 227 47.47 48.26 -24.71
N GLN A 228 47.97 47.97 -25.91
CA GLN A 228 47.11 47.69 -27.07
C GLN A 228 46.39 46.34 -26.93
N LEU A 229 47.05 45.34 -26.34
CA LEU A 229 46.46 44.02 -26.06
C LEU A 229 45.34 44.08 -25.01
N LEU A 230 45.41 45.01 -24.06
CA LEU A 230 44.38 45.22 -23.03
C LEU A 230 43.09 45.89 -23.55
N ARG A 231 43.15 46.63 -24.66
CA ARG A 231 42.02 47.41 -25.21
C ARG A 231 40.96 46.62 -25.99
N GLY A 232 40.85 45.31 -25.81
CA GLY A 232 39.78 44.56 -26.47
C GLY A 232 39.41 43.26 -25.77
N ASN A 233 38.75 42.35 -26.48
CA ASN A 233 38.18 41.16 -25.88
C ASN A 233 39.23 40.28 -25.16
N GLY A 234 38.84 39.69 -24.04
CA GLY A 234 39.68 38.84 -23.20
C GLY A 234 40.00 37.46 -23.79
N SER A 235 40.27 37.35 -25.10
CA SER A 235 40.57 36.06 -25.74
C SER A 235 41.84 35.41 -25.18
N PHE A 236 41.85 34.08 -25.09
CA PHE A 236 43.00 33.30 -24.62
C PHE A 236 44.31 33.66 -25.35
N LYS A 237 44.25 33.79 -26.69
CA LYS A 237 45.43 34.17 -27.51
C LYS A 237 46.01 35.54 -27.10
N ARG A 238 45.17 36.53 -26.81
CA ARG A 238 45.62 37.86 -26.36
C ARG A 238 46.22 37.80 -24.96
N GLN A 239 45.59 37.04 -24.05
CA GLN A 239 46.10 36.85 -22.70
C GLN A 239 47.48 36.17 -22.71
N LEU A 240 47.67 35.17 -23.58
CA LEU A 240 48.94 34.48 -23.77
C LEU A 240 50.03 35.42 -24.30
N ILE A 241 49.76 36.16 -25.38
CA ILE A 241 50.70 37.13 -25.96
C ILE A 241 51.05 38.21 -24.92
N PHE A 242 50.07 38.67 -24.15
CA PHE A 242 50.29 39.63 -23.07
C PHE A 242 51.20 39.03 -21.99
N SER A 243 50.95 37.80 -21.53
CA SER A 243 51.81 37.13 -20.53
C SER A 243 53.26 37.03 -21.02
N ILE A 244 53.47 36.60 -22.27
CA ILE A 244 54.81 36.50 -22.87
C ILE A 244 55.48 37.88 -22.94
N THR A 245 54.73 38.91 -23.34
CA THR A 245 55.24 40.30 -23.40
C THR A 245 55.69 40.77 -22.02
N MET A 246 54.95 40.42 -20.96
CA MET A 246 55.29 40.79 -19.58
C MET A 246 56.47 39.99 -19.03
N ASP A 247 56.59 38.70 -19.37
CA ASP A 247 57.74 37.87 -19.00
C ASP A 247 59.04 38.38 -19.68
N VAL A 248 58.95 38.79 -20.95
CA VAL A 248 60.07 39.44 -21.66
C VAL A 248 60.41 40.79 -21.03
N LEU A 249 59.41 41.62 -20.70
CA LEU A 249 59.63 42.90 -20.02
C LEU A 249 60.31 42.72 -18.65
N GLN A 250 59.92 41.69 -17.89
CA GLN A 250 60.55 41.32 -16.63
C GLN A 250 62.01 40.89 -16.82
N SER A 251 62.32 40.15 -17.90
CA SER A 251 63.69 39.71 -18.20
C SER A 251 64.64 40.87 -18.57
N ILE A 252 64.12 41.96 -19.14
CA ILE A 252 64.90 43.15 -19.48
C ILE A 252 65.32 43.94 -18.22
N GLY A 253 64.51 43.89 -17.16
CA GLY A 253 64.86 44.40 -15.83
C GLY A 253 65.03 45.92 -15.71
N HIS A 254 64.52 46.70 -16.66
CA HIS A 254 64.68 48.16 -16.70
C HIS A 254 63.53 48.93 -16.00
N VAL A 255 62.41 48.26 -15.68
CA VAL A 255 61.19 48.93 -15.20
C VAL A 255 60.77 48.38 -13.84
N ASP A 256 60.46 49.27 -12.92
CA ASP A 256 59.88 48.94 -11.62
C ASP A 256 58.35 48.80 -11.74
N ILE A 257 57.90 47.63 -12.21
CA ILE A 257 56.49 47.24 -12.27
C ILE A 257 56.27 46.09 -11.28
N ASP A 258 55.13 46.10 -10.60
CA ASP A 258 54.66 44.94 -9.82
C ASP A 258 54.16 43.81 -10.74
N PHE A 259 55.11 43.10 -11.35
CA PHE A 259 54.84 41.96 -12.24
C PHE A 259 54.05 40.85 -11.53
N PHE A 260 54.26 40.66 -10.23
CA PHE A 260 53.54 39.67 -9.43
C PHE A 260 52.04 39.99 -9.35
N ARG A 261 51.69 41.25 -9.06
CA ARG A 261 50.30 41.69 -9.04
C ARG A 261 49.64 41.60 -10.41
N ILE A 262 50.34 41.95 -11.48
CA ILE A 262 49.82 41.80 -12.85
C ILE A 262 49.55 40.33 -13.17
N LYS A 263 50.50 39.44 -12.86
CA LYS A 263 50.33 37.99 -13.05
C LYS A 263 49.13 37.45 -12.26
N LYS A 264 48.93 37.91 -11.02
CA LYS A 264 47.78 37.54 -10.19
C LYS A 264 46.44 38.00 -10.79
N ILE A 265 46.38 39.22 -11.33
CA ILE A 265 45.16 39.72 -11.99
C ILE A 265 44.92 38.94 -13.30
N MET A 266 45.96 38.62 -14.07
CA MET A 266 45.87 37.81 -15.28
C MET A 266 45.38 36.39 -15.00
N THR A 267 45.86 35.72 -13.96
CA THR A 267 45.34 34.41 -13.55
C THR A 267 43.88 34.48 -13.12
N LYS A 268 43.49 35.57 -12.44
CA LYS A 268 42.09 35.81 -12.05
C LYS A 268 41.20 36.05 -13.28
N LEU A 269 41.72 36.75 -14.27
CA LEU A 269 41.04 37.01 -15.54
C LEU A 269 40.84 35.73 -16.33
N ALA A 270 41.90 34.93 -16.53
CA ALA A 270 41.85 33.66 -17.23
C ALA A 270 40.80 32.72 -16.60
N THR A 271 40.87 32.54 -15.27
CA THR A 271 39.90 31.69 -14.53
C THR A 271 38.46 32.19 -14.61
N THR A 272 38.25 33.51 -14.70
CA THR A 272 36.89 34.07 -14.82
C THR A 272 36.36 33.97 -16.26
N VAL A 273 37.23 34.08 -17.27
CA VAL A 273 36.84 33.97 -18.69
C VAL A 273 36.54 32.53 -19.09
N GLU A 274 37.36 31.58 -18.63
CA GLU A 274 37.24 30.15 -18.95
C GLU A 274 36.47 29.38 -17.88
N PHE A 275 35.69 30.08 -17.04
CA PHE A 275 35.05 29.49 -15.86
C PHE A 275 34.20 28.25 -16.21
N GLN A 276 33.51 28.25 -17.36
CA GLN A 276 32.65 27.14 -17.76
C GLN A 276 33.46 25.86 -18.02
N SER A 277 34.52 25.95 -18.84
CA SER A 277 35.41 24.82 -19.13
C SER A 277 36.10 24.32 -17.86
N ILE A 278 36.56 25.25 -17.01
CA ILE A 278 37.25 24.91 -15.75
C ILE A 278 36.29 24.21 -14.77
N VAL A 279 35.03 24.68 -14.67
CA VAL A 279 34.02 24.05 -13.82
C VAL A 279 33.65 22.67 -14.35
N GLU A 280 33.46 22.51 -15.67
CA GLU A 280 33.19 21.21 -16.29
C GLU A 280 34.33 20.21 -16.00
N GLU A 281 35.59 20.62 -16.14
CA GLU A 281 36.76 19.77 -15.84
C GLU A 281 36.87 19.40 -14.35
N ILE A 282 36.72 20.37 -13.44
CA ILE A 282 36.86 20.13 -12.00
C ILE A 282 35.71 19.29 -11.43
N THR A 283 34.51 19.42 -12.01
CA THR A 283 33.32 18.71 -11.55
C THR A 283 33.10 17.39 -12.27
N ASP A 284 34.02 17.00 -13.15
CA ASP A 284 34.03 15.69 -13.79
C ASP A 284 34.38 14.59 -12.77
N CYS A 285 33.46 13.65 -12.62
CA CYS A 285 33.59 12.45 -11.80
C CYS A 285 33.73 11.18 -12.65
N SER A 286 34.11 11.30 -13.93
CA SER A 286 34.27 10.19 -14.89
C SER A 286 35.08 9.00 -14.35
N PHE A 287 36.08 9.25 -13.51
CA PHE A 287 36.90 8.23 -12.85
C PHE A 287 36.09 7.25 -11.96
N LEU A 288 34.88 7.62 -11.52
CA LEU A 288 33.98 6.74 -10.77
C LEU A 288 33.52 5.53 -11.60
N TYR A 289 33.62 5.58 -12.92
CA TYR A 289 33.38 4.43 -13.80
C TYR A 289 34.19 3.20 -13.37
N TRP A 290 35.46 3.40 -13.01
CA TRP A 290 36.35 2.34 -12.54
C TRP A 290 36.03 1.84 -11.13
N ARG A 291 35.13 2.53 -10.42
CA ARG A 291 34.72 2.26 -9.02
C ARG A 291 33.21 2.11 -8.88
N LYS A 292 32.54 1.68 -9.95
CA LYS A 292 31.09 1.53 -10.02
C LYS A 292 30.49 0.60 -8.96
N GLU A 293 31.28 -0.29 -8.36
CA GLU A 293 30.85 -1.16 -7.26
C GLU A 293 30.35 -0.36 -6.05
N MET A 294 30.92 0.82 -5.79
CA MET A 294 30.54 1.69 -4.67
C MET A 294 29.14 2.30 -4.83
N MET A 295 28.59 2.30 -6.04
CA MET A 295 27.30 2.91 -6.36
C MET A 295 26.17 2.31 -5.53
N LYS A 296 26.11 0.98 -5.42
CA LYS A 296 25.03 0.27 -4.72
C LYS A 296 25.02 0.62 -3.23
N ASP A 297 26.19 0.64 -2.61
CA ASP A 297 26.36 1.00 -1.20
C ASP A 297 25.98 2.46 -0.91
N TRP A 298 26.29 3.39 -1.82
CA TRP A 298 25.87 4.79 -1.68
C TRP A 298 24.37 5.00 -1.91
N LEU A 299 23.76 4.30 -2.87
CA LEU A 299 22.31 4.36 -3.10
C LEU A 299 21.52 3.78 -1.93
N SER A 300 21.94 2.63 -1.39
CA SER A 300 21.31 2.04 -0.20
C SER A 300 21.45 2.95 1.03
N MET A 301 22.59 3.62 1.20
CA MET A 301 22.78 4.64 2.24
C MET A 301 21.78 5.80 2.06
N ILE A 302 21.61 6.32 0.85
CA ILE A 302 20.65 7.41 0.57
C ILE A 302 19.22 7.01 0.95
N TYR A 303 18.84 5.76 0.62
CA TYR A 303 17.54 5.22 0.98
C TYR A 303 17.34 5.15 2.50
N ILE A 304 18.29 4.54 3.22
CA ILE A 304 18.23 4.34 4.68
C ILE A 304 18.21 5.68 5.44
N ASP A 305 18.97 6.67 4.98
CA ASP A 305 19.07 7.98 5.62
C ASP A 305 17.94 8.96 5.19
N ASN A 306 17.02 8.57 4.30
CA ASN A 306 15.97 9.41 3.72
C ASN A 306 16.48 10.67 3.00
N LYS A 307 17.63 10.60 2.32
CA LYS A 307 18.26 11.75 1.64
C LYS A 307 17.90 11.83 0.17
N PHE A 308 16.60 11.87 -0.13
CA PHE A 308 16.06 11.82 -1.50
C PHE A 308 16.67 12.87 -2.46
N SER A 309 16.96 14.08 -1.97
CA SER A 309 17.56 15.17 -2.78
C SER A 309 18.98 14.86 -3.27
N TRP A 310 19.66 13.87 -2.68
CA TRP A 310 21.00 13.47 -3.08
C TRP A 310 21.00 12.55 -4.29
N LEU A 311 19.86 11.92 -4.61
CA LEU A 311 19.76 10.89 -5.63
C LEU A 311 20.20 11.39 -7.01
N GLN A 312 19.64 12.49 -7.50
CA GLN A 312 19.98 13.02 -8.82
C GLN A 312 21.46 13.37 -8.90
N TYR A 313 22.00 14.08 -7.91
CA TYR A 313 23.41 14.49 -7.91
C TYR A 313 24.39 13.33 -7.84
N LEU A 314 24.05 12.28 -7.08
CA LEU A 314 24.87 11.07 -7.04
C LEU A 314 24.86 10.37 -8.40
N LEU A 315 23.69 10.25 -9.02
CA LEU A 315 23.57 9.63 -10.34
C LEU A 315 24.30 10.46 -11.40
N ASP A 316 24.19 11.78 -11.38
CA ASP A 316 24.95 12.67 -12.27
C ASP A 316 26.46 12.43 -12.15
N ALA A 317 26.99 12.18 -10.95
CA ALA A 317 28.40 11.86 -10.75
C ALA A 317 28.82 10.52 -11.39
N PHE A 318 27.96 9.50 -11.37
CA PHE A 318 28.22 8.23 -12.06
C PHE A 318 27.96 8.30 -13.56
N CYS A 319 27.04 9.16 -14.01
CA CYS A 319 26.72 9.42 -15.41
C CYS A 319 27.90 10.05 -16.15
N ASP A 320 28.78 10.80 -15.49
CA ASP A 320 30.02 11.30 -16.10
C ASP A 320 30.89 10.16 -16.68
N GLY A 321 30.79 8.95 -16.12
CA GLY A 321 31.45 7.77 -16.68
C GLY A 321 31.01 7.47 -18.12
N LEU A 322 29.81 7.89 -18.54
CA LEU A 322 29.35 7.75 -19.93
C LEU A 322 30.12 8.70 -20.87
N TRP A 323 30.45 9.91 -20.41
CA TRP A 323 31.27 10.85 -21.18
C TRP A 323 32.67 10.27 -21.46
N LEU A 324 33.27 9.58 -20.48
CA LEU A 324 34.53 8.86 -20.67
C LEU A 324 34.44 7.80 -21.78
N LEU A 325 33.32 7.05 -21.82
CA LEU A 325 33.08 6.04 -22.85
C LEU A 325 32.84 6.67 -24.23
N GLU A 326 32.23 7.85 -24.28
CA GLU A 326 32.08 8.64 -25.51
C GLU A 326 33.42 9.14 -26.04
N LEU A 327 34.28 9.69 -25.17
CA LEU A 327 35.64 10.12 -25.52
C LEU A 327 36.51 8.93 -25.98
N GLY A 328 36.34 7.77 -25.35
CA GLY A 328 37.01 6.52 -25.76
C GLY A 328 36.50 5.91 -27.06
N HIS A 329 35.54 6.55 -27.74
CA HIS A 329 34.86 6.03 -28.94
C HIS A 329 34.33 4.60 -28.77
N VAL A 330 33.89 4.26 -27.56
CA VAL A 330 33.36 2.93 -27.26
C VAL A 330 32.00 2.77 -27.94
N GLY A 331 31.73 1.61 -28.54
CA GLY A 331 30.48 1.38 -29.27
C GLY A 331 29.23 1.57 -28.41
N ARG A 332 28.12 2.01 -29.03
CA ARG A 332 26.84 2.34 -28.38
C ARG A 332 26.30 1.26 -27.44
N LEU A 333 26.58 -0.02 -27.72
CA LEU A 333 26.15 -1.14 -26.88
C LEU A 333 26.74 -1.06 -25.46
N THR A 334 27.99 -0.65 -25.32
CA THR A 334 28.66 -0.56 -24.00
C THR A 334 28.13 0.62 -23.20
N GLN A 335 27.84 1.75 -23.87
CA GLN A 335 27.21 2.92 -23.26
C GLN A 335 25.82 2.58 -22.73
N GLN A 336 24.99 1.93 -23.56
CA GLN A 336 23.66 1.46 -23.15
C GLN A 336 23.74 0.42 -22.03
N SER A 337 24.76 -0.46 -22.03
CA SER A 337 24.96 -1.42 -20.96
C SER A 337 25.29 -0.74 -19.63
N TYR A 338 26.13 0.30 -19.63
CA TYR A 338 26.46 1.04 -18.42
C TYR A 338 25.29 1.88 -17.92
N GLU A 339 24.55 2.55 -18.81
CA GLU A 339 23.32 3.27 -18.43
C GLU A 339 22.27 2.32 -17.84
N LYS A 340 22.12 1.12 -18.41
CA LYS A 340 21.24 0.08 -17.84
C LYS A 340 21.72 -0.38 -16.46
N GLU A 341 23.03 -0.47 -16.23
CA GLU A 341 23.60 -0.79 -14.91
C GLU A 341 23.26 0.29 -13.86
N LEU A 342 23.23 1.57 -14.25
CA LEU A 342 22.76 2.67 -13.39
C LEU A 342 21.26 2.53 -13.07
N GLU A 343 20.43 2.26 -14.08
CA GLU A 343 18.99 2.04 -13.94
C GLU A 343 18.68 0.85 -13.03
N ASP A 344 19.37 -0.28 -13.23
CA ASP A 344 19.23 -1.48 -12.42
C ASP A 344 19.67 -1.22 -10.97
N ALA A 345 20.69 -0.40 -10.74
CA ALA A 345 21.13 -0.05 -9.39
C ALA A 345 20.10 0.80 -8.64
N VAL A 346 19.51 1.80 -9.30
CA VAL A 346 18.41 2.60 -8.71
C VAL A 346 17.18 1.73 -8.43
N THR A 347 16.86 0.83 -9.37
CA THR A 347 15.72 -0.07 -9.23
C THR A 347 15.89 -1.00 -8.02
N ASN A 348 17.06 -1.62 -7.88
CA ASN A 348 17.30 -2.61 -6.83
C ASN A 348 17.51 -1.99 -5.44
N GLU A 349 18.23 -0.86 -5.35
CA GLU A 349 18.63 -0.30 -4.06
C GLU A 349 17.65 0.75 -3.50
N ILE A 350 16.78 1.33 -4.35
CA ILE A 350 15.83 2.37 -3.95
C ILE A 350 14.39 1.95 -4.24
N ILE A 351 14.06 1.65 -5.50
CA ILE A 351 12.66 1.45 -5.92
C ILE A 351 12.07 0.19 -5.30
N LEU A 352 12.76 -0.96 -5.36
CA LEU A 352 12.27 -2.21 -4.77
C LEU A 352 12.11 -2.12 -3.24
N PRO A 353 13.08 -1.60 -2.46
CA PRO A 353 12.89 -1.34 -1.04
C PRO A 353 11.72 -0.39 -0.75
N LEU A 354 11.59 0.69 -1.52
CA LEU A 354 10.49 1.65 -1.38
C LEU A 354 9.13 0.98 -1.61
N CYS A 355 9.01 0.17 -2.65
CA CYS A 355 7.81 -0.59 -2.97
C CYS A 355 7.42 -1.52 -1.81
N ARG A 356 8.38 -2.29 -1.28
CA ARG A 356 8.16 -3.22 -0.16
C ARG A 356 7.77 -2.50 1.12
N ASP A 357 8.42 -1.37 1.42
CA ASP A 357 8.14 -0.60 2.63
C ASP A 357 6.75 0.07 2.56
N ILE A 358 6.35 0.60 1.39
CA ILE A 358 4.99 1.12 1.17
C ILE A 358 3.96 0.00 1.28
N GLU A 359 4.18 -1.13 0.62
CA GLU A 359 3.28 -2.29 0.68
C GLU A 359 3.09 -2.79 2.12
N ASN A 360 4.20 -2.96 2.86
CA ASN A 360 4.18 -3.39 4.25
C ASN A 360 3.47 -2.40 5.16
N ASP A 361 3.72 -1.10 4.98
CA ASP A 361 3.05 -0.05 5.74
C ASP A 361 1.52 -0.06 5.49
N LEU A 362 1.09 -0.15 4.23
CA LEU A 362 -0.33 -0.25 3.87
C LEU A 362 -0.98 -1.51 4.47
N ARG A 363 -0.28 -2.65 4.37
CA ARG A 363 -0.74 -3.94 4.90
C ARG A 363 -0.87 -3.89 6.42
N LEU A 364 0.10 -3.32 7.13
CA LEU A 364 0.07 -3.14 8.58
C LEU A 364 -1.09 -2.22 9.00
N HIS A 365 -1.31 -1.12 8.30
CA HIS A 365 -2.42 -0.20 8.56
C HIS A 365 -3.78 -0.91 8.44
N VAL A 366 -4.03 -1.63 7.34
CA VAL A 366 -5.33 -2.32 7.13
C VAL A 366 -5.53 -3.49 8.10
N HIS A 367 -4.49 -4.30 8.35
CA HIS A 367 -4.60 -5.40 9.31
C HIS A 367 -4.76 -4.92 10.76
N SER A 368 -4.19 -3.76 11.13
CA SER A 368 -4.40 -3.19 12.46
C SER A 368 -5.87 -2.82 12.72
N ALA A 369 -6.60 -2.41 11.67
CA ALA A 369 -8.02 -2.09 11.76
C ALA A 369 -8.91 -3.34 11.77
N ASN A 370 -8.54 -4.38 11.02
CA ASN A 370 -9.40 -5.54 10.77
C ASN A 370 -9.17 -6.73 11.73
N LEU A 371 -7.98 -6.88 12.32
CA LEU A 371 -7.63 -8.00 13.22
C LEU A 371 -7.56 -7.56 14.69
N LYS A 372 -8.55 -7.98 15.49
CA LYS A 372 -8.51 -7.87 16.96
C LYS A 372 -7.36 -8.72 17.50
N GLY A 373 -6.34 -8.07 18.08
CA GLY A 373 -5.15 -8.73 18.64
C GLY A 373 -3.85 -8.50 17.85
N SER A 374 -3.89 -7.73 16.76
CA SER A 374 -2.69 -7.27 16.08
C SER A 374 -1.92 -6.27 16.96
N VAL A 375 -0.58 -6.31 16.89
CA VAL A 375 0.29 -5.42 17.67
C VAL A 375 0.04 -3.99 17.18
N PRO A 376 -0.44 -3.07 18.04
CA PRO A 376 -0.53 -1.67 17.65
C PRO A 376 0.88 -1.17 17.38
N VAL A 377 1.17 -0.86 16.11
CA VAL A 377 2.44 -0.26 15.72
C VAL A 377 2.50 1.11 16.40
N ASN A 378 3.33 1.25 17.42
CA ASN A 378 3.46 2.51 18.14
C ASN A 378 4.42 3.42 17.36
N PRO A 379 3.94 4.52 16.75
CA PRO A 379 4.76 5.39 15.90
C PRO A 379 5.97 5.99 16.62
N THR A 380 5.88 6.11 17.95
CA THR A 380 6.94 6.67 18.79
C THR A 380 8.09 5.69 19.07
N LYS A 381 7.85 4.38 18.94
CA LYS A 381 8.85 3.33 19.20
C LYS A 381 9.52 2.82 17.94
N THR A 382 8.79 2.70 16.84
CA THR A 382 9.31 2.20 15.56
C THR A 382 9.89 3.30 14.67
N GLY A 383 9.56 4.57 14.96
CA GLY A 383 9.90 5.70 14.09
C GLY A 383 9.01 5.73 12.84
N VAL A 384 8.68 6.93 12.37
CA VAL A 384 7.90 7.12 11.13
C VAL A 384 8.85 7.64 10.07
N ARG A 385 9.11 6.84 9.02
CA ARG A 385 9.81 7.31 7.82
C ARG A 385 8.79 7.93 6.86
N ASN A 386 9.05 9.15 6.40
CA ASN A 386 8.20 9.78 5.40
C ASN A 386 8.66 9.36 3.99
N LEU A 387 8.08 8.27 3.49
CA LEU A 387 8.36 7.74 2.15
C LEU A 387 7.76 8.60 1.03
N SER A 388 6.80 9.46 1.35
CA SER A 388 6.08 10.28 0.37
C SER A 388 6.98 11.25 -0.38
N TRP A 389 8.15 11.62 0.16
CA TRP A 389 9.10 12.49 -0.53
C TRP A 389 9.68 11.87 -1.81
N TYR A 390 9.92 10.56 -1.84
CA TYR A 390 10.40 9.89 -3.05
C TYR A 390 9.35 9.91 -4.17
N LEU A 391 8.07 9.82 -3.81
CA LEU A 391 6.94 9.86 -4.75
C LEU A 391 6.61 11.27 -5.26
N GLN A 392 7.11 12.31 -4.58
CA GLN A 392 6.95 13.71 -4.98
C GLN A 392 8.13 14.24 -5.80
N MET A 393 9.19 13.44 -5.97
CA MET A 393 10.34 13.85 -6.77
C MET A 393 9.97 13.97 -8.25
N ARG A 394 10.65 14.89 -8.93
CA ARG A 394 10.62 14.93 -10.40
C ARG A 394 11.32 13.68 -10.96
N PRO A 395 10.98 13.24 -12.18
CA PRO A 395 11.63 12.12 -12.83
C PRO A 395 13.16 12.28 -12.81
N VAL A 396 13.83 11.26 -12.30
CA VAL A 396 15.29 11.19 -12.20
C VAL A 396 15.84 11.05 -13.61
N ARG A 397 16.82 11.87 -13.97
CA ARG A 397 17.35 11.92 -15.34
C ARG A 397 18.61 11.07 -15.46
N LEU A 398 18.61 10.20 -16.44
CA LEU A 398 19.81 9.59 -17.03
C LEU A 398 20.06 10.27 -18.40
N PRO A 399 21.24 10.12 -19.02
CA PRO A 399 21.56 10.81 -20.27
C PRO A 399 20.62 10.49 -21.43
N TYR A 400 20.12 9.27 -21.53
CA TYR A 400 19.21 8.83 -22.61
C TYR A 400 17.83 8.38 -22.11
N LYS A 401 17.63 8.27 -20.79
CA LYS A 401 16.38 7.83 -20.16
C LYS A 401 15.96 8.71 -19.00
N PHE A 402 14.70 8.60 -18.59
CA PHE A 402 14.20 9.16 -17.34
C PHE A 402 13.50 8.08 -16.52
N ILE A 403 13.64 8.16 -15.21
CA ILE A 403 13.05 7.22 -14.25
C ILE A 403 12.02 7.98 -13.44
N ASP A 404 10.74 7.70 -13.65
CA ASP A 404 9.67 8.18 -12.80
C ASP A 404 9.42 7.17 -11.66
N ILE A 405 9.90 7.50 -10.47
CA ILE A 405 9.77 6.65 -9.28
C ILE A 405 8.30 6.41 -8.95
N LYS A 406 7.43 7.42 -9.11
CA LYS A 406 6.01 7.29 -8.74
C LYS A 406 5.33 6.25 -9.63
N THR A 407 5.51 6.35 -10.94
CA THR A 407 4.92 5.41 -11.90
C THR A 407 5.42 3.99 -11.70
N LEU A 408 6.71 3.81 -11.39
CA LEU A 408 7.25 2.47 -11.13
C LEU A 408 6.68 1.84 -9.85
N VAL A 409 6.46 2.65 -8.81
CA VAL A 409 5.77 2.20 -7.58
C VAL A 409 4.31 1.86 -7.86
N GLU A 410 3.60 2.67 -8.66
CA GLU A 410 2.22 2.40 -9.10
C GLU A 410 2.12 1.06 -9.85
N CYS A 411 2.99 0.83 -10.84
CA CYS A 411 3.04 -0.42 -11.58
C CYS A 411 3.33 -1.63 -10.69
N TYR A 412 4.29 -1.51 -9.76
CA TYR A 412 4.61 -2.58 -8.82
C TYR A 412 3.42 -2.92 -7.93
N LEU A 413 2.79 -1.92 -7.32
CA LEU A 413 1.66 -2.12 -6.41
C LEU A 413 0.43 -2.66 -7.15
N ASN A 414 0.15 -2.18 -8.36
CA ASN A 414 -0.91 -2.72 -9.21
C ASN A 414 -0.68 -4.21 -9.49
N SER A 415 0.48 -4.59 -10.04
CA SER A 415 0.80 -6.00 -10.31
C SER A 415 0.67 -6.84 -9.04
N THR A 416 1.28 -6.37 -7.95
CA THR A 416 1.29 -7.09 -6.68
C THR A 416 -0.12 -7.30 -6.13
N PHE A 417 -0.96 -6.26 -6.10
CA PHE A 417 -2.33 -6.37 -5.56
C PHE A 417 -3.22 -7.24 -6.44
N TYR A 418 -3.06 -7.15 -7.76
CA TYR A 418 -3.75 -8.02 -8.70
C TYR A 418 -3.35 -9.48 -8.52
N ASP A 419 -2.05 -9.79 -8.51
CA ASP A 419 -1.53 -11.15 -8.38
C ASP A 419 -1.97 -11.80 -7.05
N HIS A 420 -1.87 -11.05 -5.94
CA HIS A 420 -2.29 -11.55 -4.63
C HIS A 420 -3.81 -11.75 -4.53
N THR A 421 -4.60 -10.86 -5.15
CA THR A 421 -6.06 -11.02 -5.17
C THR A 421 -6.47 -12.20 -6.06
N ALA A 422 -5.78 -12.40 -7.19
CA ALA A 422 -5.98 -13.55 -8.07
C ALA A 422 -5.63 -14.88 -7.37
N MET A 423 -4.58 -14.90 -6.54
CA MET A 423 -4.21 -16.07 -5.73
C MET A 423 -5.21 -16.36 -4.59
N ALA A 424 -5.77 -15.33 -3.97
CA ALA A 424 -6.65 -15.46 -2.81
C ALA A 424 -7.86 -14.51 -2.92
N LEU A 425 -8.85 -14.91 -3.72
CA LEU A 425 -10.04 -14.11 -4.04
C LEU A 425 -10.80 -13.60 -2.81
N TYR A 426 -10.81 -14.34 -1.69
CA TYR A 426 -11.50 -13.91 -0.46
C TYR A 426 -10.89 -12.64 0.19
N ASN A 427 -9.64 -12.30 -0.13
CA ASN A 427 -8.95 -11.12 0.40
C ASN A 427 -9.13 -9.85 -0.45
N TRP A 428 -9.93 -9.89 -1.52
CA TRP A 428 -10.12 -8.77 -2.43
C TRP A 428 -10.48 -7.46 -1.71
N LYS A 429 -11.28 -7.55 -0.63
CA LYS A 429 -11.70 -6.39 0.16
C LYS A 429 -10.51 -5.73 0.89
N VAL A 430 -9.58 -6.54 1.42
CA VAL A 430 -8.38 -6.04 2.10
C VAL A 430 -7.50 -5.27 1.12
N TYR A 431 -7.30 -5.82 -0.10
CA TYR A 431 -6.53 -5.14 -1.14
C TYR A 431 -7.24 -3.89 -1.69
N SER A 432 -8.57 -3.89 -1.75
CA SER A 432 -9.36 -2.70 -2.08
C SER A 432 -9.22 -1.60 -1.01
N GLU A 433 -9.17 -1.95 0.27
CA GLU A 433 -8.93 -0.99 1.37
C GLU A 433 -7.49 -0.47 1.34
N MET A 434 -6.50 -1.34 1.08
CA MET A 434 -5.10 -0.94 0.90
C MET A 434 -4.93 0.02 -0.29
N ARG A 435 -5.69 -0.19 -1.37
CA ARG A 435 -5.72 0.69 -2.55
C ARG A 435 -6.18 2.10 -2.19
N GLN A 436 -7.33 2.22 -1.52
CA GLN A 436 -7.86 3.51 -1.08
C GLN A 436 -6.89 4.21 -0.12
N LEU A 437 -6.27 3.45 0.78
CA LEU A 437 -5.27 4.00 1.70
C LEU A 437 -4.01 4.50 0.97
N ALA A 438 -3.55 3.81 -0.07
CA ALA A 438 -2.42 4.23 -0.89
C ALA A 438 -2.66 5.58 -1.56
N GLU A 439 -3.87 5.79 -2.09
CA GLU A 439 -4.28 7.06 -2.67
C GLU A 439 -4.31 8.17 -1.61
N LEU A 440 -4.93 7.92 -0.45
CA LEU A 440 -5.04 8.91 0.62
C LEU A 440 -3.70 9.28 1.26
N LYS A 441 -2.83 8.30 1.54
CA LYS A 441 -1.57 8.49 2.28
C LYS A 441 -0.41 8.91 1.38
N TYR A 442 -0.31 8.30 0.20
CA TYR A 442 0.83 8.43 -0.69
C TYR A 442 0.52 9.14 -2.01
N ARG A 443 -0.76 9.41 -2.32
CA ARG A 443 -1.22 10.00 -3.61
C ARG A 443 -0.79 9.17 -4.82
N VAL A 444 -0.73 7.86 -4.63
CA VAL A 444 -0.45 6.84 -5.64
C VAL A 444 -1.79 6.40 -6.21
N LEU A 445 -1.96 6.55 -7.52
CA LEU A 445 -3.19 6.16 -8.20
C LEU A 445 -3.04 4.72 -8.67
N LEU A 446 -3.89 3.86 -8.13
CA LEU A 446 -3.87 2.42 -8.41
C LEU A 446 -5.14 2.05 -9.17
N ASP A 447 -5.02 1.07 -10.07
CA ASP A 447 -6.14 0.62 -10.90
C ASP A 447 -7.15 -0.17 -10.07
N ASP A 448 -8.42 -0.15 -10.48
CA ASP A 448 -9.46 -0.99 -9.88
C ASP A 448 -9.15 -2.44 -10.13
N ILE A 449 -9.36 -3.33 -9.15
CA ILE A 449 -9.12 -4.77 -9.32
C ILE A 449 -10.31 -5.37 -10.07
N HIS A 450 -10.20 -5.51 -11.39
CA HIS A 450 -11.27 -6.03 -12.26
C HIS A 450 -11.38 -7.55 -12.26
N LEU A 451 -11.18 -8.18 -11.09
CA LEU A 451 -11.50 -9.60 -10.95
C LEU A 451 -13.02 -9.71 -10.76
N PRO A 452 -13.71 -10.60 -11.48
CA PRO A 452 -15.12 -10.82 -11.24
C PRO A 452 -15.32 -11.13 -9.76
N GLU A 453 -16.33 -10.52 -9.12
CA GLU A 453 -16.77 -10.84 -7.75
C GLU A 453 -17.24 -12.31 -7.60
N HIS A 454 -17.01 -13.15 -8.62
CA HIS A 454 -17.46 -14.52 -8.73
C HIS A 454 -16.69 -15.44 -7.76
N SER A 455 -17.41 -15.76 -6.67
CA SER A 455 -17.65 -17.14 -6.24
C SER A 455 -16.44 -17.95 -5.77
N SER A 456 -15.87 -17.60 -4.62
CA SER A 456 -15.11 -18.56 -3.80
C SER A 456 -15.35 -18.45 -2.29
N GLY A 457 -16.28 -17.58 -1.87
CA GLY A 457 -16.91 -17.67 -0.55
C GLY A 457 -18.30 -18.31 -0.57
N CYS A 458 -18.87 -18.56 -1.75
CA CYS A 458 -20.22 -19.07 -1.89
C CYS A 458 -20.15 -20.52 -2.39
N ASP A 459 -20.01 -21.49 -1.47
CA ASP A 459 -20.30 -22.90 -1.73
C ASP A 459 -21.78 -23.13 -2.13
N PHE A 460 -22.59 -22.07 -2.12
CA PHE A 460 -24.01 -22.06 -2.44
C PHE A 460 -24.25 -21.47 -3.84
N ASP A 461 -24.41 -22.35 -4.84
CA ASP A 461 -24.97 -21.96 -6.14
C ASP A 461 -26.50 -22.00 -6.08
N LEU A 462 -27.10 -20.81 -5.98
CA LEU A 462 -28.55 -20.67 -5.97
C LEU A 462 -29.19 -21.21 -7.26
N ALA A 463 -28.52 -21.15 -8.42
CA ALA A 463 -29.07 -21.66 -9.67
C ALA A 463 -29.20 -23.19 -9.66
N GLU A 464 -28.26 -23.90 -9.02
CA GLU A 464 -28.34 -25.36 -8.82
C GLU A 464 -29.47 -25.73 -7.85
N VAL A 465 -29.58 -25.00 -6.74
CA VAL A 465 -30.66 -25.19 -5.76
C VAL A 465 -32.05 -24.99 -6.37
N LEU A 466 -32.19 -24.05 -7.31
CA LEU A 466 -33.45 -23.82 -8.02
C LEU A 466 -33.79 -24.89 -9.05
N LYS A 467 -32.81 -25.66 -9.53
CA LYS A 467 -33.03 -26.81 -10.43
C LYS A 467 -33.56 -28.03 -9.67
N ASP A 468 -33.12 -28.25 -8.42
CA ASP A 468 -33.58 -29.35 -7.58
C ASP A 468 -33.98 -28.92 -6.16
N LEU A 469 -35.10 -28.20 -6.08
CA LEU A 469 -35.69 -27.75 -4.81
C LEU A 469 -36.10 -28.91 -3.89
N CYS A 470 -36.45 -30.07 -4.44
CA CYS A 470 -36.86 -31.24 -3.68
C CYS A 470 -35.69 -31.79 -2.84
N THR A 471 -34.52 -31.92 -3.46
CA THR A 471 -33.31 -32.38 -2.78
C THR A 471 -32.84 -31.36 -1.75
N PHE A 472 -32.90 -30.06 -2.07
CA PHE A 472 -32.57 -29.00 -1.11
C PHE A 472 -33.50 -29.00 0.12
N ALA A 473 -34.82 -29.05 -0.09
CA ALA A 473 -35.80 -29.03 1.00
C ALA A 473 -35.69 -30.25 1.92
N LYS A 474 -35.23 -31.39 1.40
CA LYS A 474 -34.98 -32.60 2.18
C LYS A 474 -33.67 -32.52 2.98
N ASN A 475 -32.59 -32.06 2.34
CA ASN A 475 -31.24 -32.11 2.88
C ASN A 475 -30.89 -30.93 3.78
N TYR A 476 -31.64 -29.82 3.75
CA TYR A 476 -31.38 -28.66 4.60
C TYR A 476 -32.44 -28.48 5.69
N SER A 477 -32.05 -27.89 6.82
CA SER A 477 -32.91 -27.51 7.94
C SER A 477 -32.94 -25.99 8.10
N TYR A 478 -34.12 -25.41 8.03
CA TYR A 478 -34.31 -23.97 8.18
C TYR A 478 -34.39 -23.52 9.65
N ASN A 479 -33.72 -22.41 9.98
CA ASN A 479 -33.86 -21.71 11.25
C ASN A 479 -34.58 -20.37 11.04
N ILE A 480 -35.75 -20.20 11.69
CA ILE A 480 -36.63 -19.05 11.49
C ILE A 480 -36.09 -17.77 12.13
N THR A 481 -35.31 -17.89 13.21
CA THR A 481 -34.79 -16.75 13.98
C THR A 481 -33.57 -16.15 13.32
N GLN A 482 -32.63 -16.99 12.89
CA GLN A 482 -31.36 -16.55 12.28
C GLN A 482 -31.47 -16.36 10.76
N GLN A 483 -32.52 -16.89 10.12
CA GLN A 483 -32.65 -16.96 8.65
C GLN A 483 -31.44 -17.64 8.01
N ILE A 484 -31.14 -18.83 8.48
CA ILE A 484 -30.01 -19.64 8.05
C ILE A 484 -30.50 -21.06 7.77
N PHE A 485 -29.93 -21.72 6.76
CA PHE A 485 -30.07 -23.15 6.53
C PHE A 485 -28.82 -23.89 6.94
N PHE A 486 -29.01 -25.02 7.59
CA PHE A 486 -27.97 -25.98 7.93
C PHE A 486 -28.14 -27.23 7.08
N GLU A 487 -27.07 -27.70 6.46
CA GLU A 487 -27.08 -29.00 5.79
C GLU A 487 -27.19 -30.13 6.82
N LYS A 488 -28.08 -31.08 6.56
CA LYS A 488 -28.24 -32.31 7.34
C LYS A 488 -27.14 -33.27 6.91
N ILE A 489 -26.40 -33.81 7.89
CA ILE A 489 -25.39 -34.83 7.63
C ILE A 489 -26.11 -36.10 7.18
N ILE A 490 -25.90 -36.52 5.94
CA ILE A 490 -26.35 -37.83 5.45
C ILE A 490 -25.27 -38.85 5.80
N ASP A 491 -25.67 -39.97 6.42
CA ASP A 491 -24.78 -41.06 6.82
C ASP A 491 -23.86 -41.48 5.65
N GLY A 492 -22.53 -41.33 5.83
CA GLY A 492 -21.51 -41.83 4.91
C GLY A 492 -20.60 -40.78 4.24
N GLN A 493 -20.97 -39.49 4.21
CA GLN A 493 -20.11 -38.43 3.66
C GLN A 493 -19.43 -37.63 4.77
N GLY A 494 -18.17 -37.96 5.03
CA GLY A 494 -17.32 -37.24 5.99
C GLY A 494 -16.86 -35.87 5.50
N HIS A 495 -17.79 -34.94 5.28
CA HIS A 495 -17.42 -33.53 5.13
C HIS A 495 -17.04 -32.97 6.51
N LYS A 496 -15.80 -32.45 6.62
CA LYS A 496 -15.28 -31.88 7.88
C LYS A 496 -15.97 -30.58 8.29
N ASN A 497 -16.69 -29.93 7.35
CA ASN A 497 -17.34 -28.64 7.54
C ASN A 497 -18.82 -28.78 7.13
N LEU A 498 -19.73 -28.29 7.97
CA LEU A 498 -21.15 -28.15 7.64
C LEU A 498 -21.35 -26.96 6.72
N THR A 499 -22.07 -27.13 5.61
CA THR A 499 -22.44 -25.98 4.77
C THR A 499 -23.57 -25.19 5.46
N VAL A 500 -23.41 -23.87 5.50
CA VAL A 500 -24.33 -22.95 6.15
C VAL A 500 -24.74 -21.89 5.14
N VAL A 501 -26.01 -21.89 4.74
CA VAL A 501 -26.54 -20.92 3.79
C VAL A 501 -27.26 -19.82 4.55
N GLY A 502 -26.96 -18.57 4.24
CA GLY A 502 -27.48 -17.41 4.94
C GLY A 502 -27.71 -16.25 3.99
N VAL A 503 -28.19 -15.13 4.53
CA VAL A 503 -28.59 -13.96 3.73
C VAL A 503 -27.43 -13.44 2.86
N GLU A 504 -26.19 -13.41 3.37
CA GLU A 504 -25.03 -12.90 2.63
C GLU A 504 -24.72 -13.71 1.35
N HIS A 505 -24.85 -15.04 1.42
CA HIS A 505 -24.64 -15.92 0.25
C HIS A 505 -25.66 -15.60 -0.86
N VAL A 506 -26.92 -15.37 -0.48
CA VAL A 506 -27.97 -14.96 -1.42
C VAL A 506 -27.70 -13.57 -2.00
N VAL A 507 -27.24 -12.61 -1.19
CA VAL A 507 -26.89 -11.26 -1.67
C VAL A 507 -25.80 -11.33 -2.74
N SER A 508 -24.75 -12.13 -2.51
CA SER A 508 -23.68 -12.35 -3.49
C SER A 508 -24.20 -13.03 -4.77
N ALA A 509 -25.08 -14.03 -4.66
CA ALA A 509 -25.69 -14.68 -5.82
C ALA A 509 -26.56 -13.71 -6.65
N ILE A 510 -27.32 -12.83 -6.00
CA ILE A 510 -28.13 -11.79 -6.67
C ILE A 510 -27.24 -10.72 -7.31
N ALA A 511 -26.12 -10.37 -6.68
CA ALA A 511 -25.15 -9.43 -7.27
C ALA A 511 -24.57 -9.98 -8.58
N ALA A 512 -24.23 -11.27 -8.61
CA ALA A 512 -23.63 -11.93 -9.78
C ALA A 512 -24.61 -12.20 -10.92
N HIS A 513 -25.81 -12.73 -10.62
CA HIS A 513 -26.75 -13.21 -11.65
C HIS A 513 -27.96 -12.29 -11.86
N GLY A 514 -28.08 -11.23 -11.07
CA GLY A 514 -29.19 -10.28 -11.14
C GLY A 514 -30.45 -10.73 -10.41
N LEU A 515 -31.39 -9.79 -10.30
CA LEU A 515 -32.61 -9.95 -9.49
C LEU A 515 -33.65 -10.91 -10.11
N THR A 516 -33.52 -11.23 -11.39
CA THR A 516 -34.40 -12.17 -12.10
C THR A 516 -34.37 -13.58 -11.50
N MET A 517 -33.31 -13.93 -10.77
CA MET A 517 -33.24 -15.18 -10.02
C MET A 517 -34.27 -15.24 -8.89
N VAL A 518 -34.54 -14.15 -8.18
CA VAL A 518 -35.50 -14.11 -7.06
C VAL A 518 -36.93 -14.35 -7.56
N SER A 519 -37.30 -13.74 -8.69
CA SER A 519 -38.63 -13.90 -9.28
C SER A 519 -38.84 -15.31 -9.84
N THR A 520 -37.80 -15.88 -10.46
CA THR A 520 -37.81 -17.27 -10.97
C THR A 520 -37.90 -18.27 -9.82
N ALA A 521 -37.11 -18.05 -8.76
CA ALA A 521 -37.12 -18.88 -7.57
C ALA A 521 -38.49 -18.91 -6.89
N SER A 522 -39.11 -17.74 -6.76
CA SER A 522 -40.44 -17.62 -6.14
C SER A 522 -41.48 -18.45 -6.90
N LYS A 523 -41.44 -18.44 -8.24
CA LYS A 523 -42.31 -19.27 -9.09
C LYS A 523 -42.04 -20.76 -8.90
N ASN A 524 -40.78 -21.19 -8.89
CA ASN A 524 -40.43 -22.60 -8.69
C ASN A 524 -40.89 -23.11 -7.31
N VAL A 525 -40.78 -22.27 -6.26
CA VAL A 525 -41.28 -22.63 -4.92
C VAL A 525 -42.81 -22.73 -4.89
N VAL A 526 -43.56 -21.87 -5.59
CA VAL A 526 -45.03 -22.02 -5.71
C VAL A 526 -45.37 -23.39 -6.31
N CYS A 527 -44.77 -23.76 -7.44
CA CYS A 527 -45.01 -25.07 -8.06
C CYS A 527 -44.65 -26.24 -7.11
N PHE A 528 -43.52 -26.13 -6.40
CA PHE A 528 -43.10 -27.12 -5.40
C PHE A 528 -44.12 -27.25 -4.25
N LEU A 529 -44.61 -26.13 -3.70
CA LEU A 529 -45.61 -26.14 -2.64
C LEU A 529 -46.93 -26.75 -3.11
N THR A 530 -47.39 -26.44 -4.33
CA THR A 530 -48.60 -27.03 -4.92
C THR A 530 -48.46 -28.54 -5.09
N GLN A 531 -47.29 -29.03 -5.53
CA GLN A 531 -46.99 -30.46 -5.64
C GLN A 531 -46.96 -31.16 -4.27
N LYS A 532 -46.40 -30.53 -3.23
CA LYS A 532 -46.38 -31.10 -1.88
C LYS A 532 -47.77 -31.07 -1.23
N MET A 533 -48.59 -30.04 -1.49
CA MET A 533 -49.98 -29.98 -1.06
C MET A 533 -50.84 -31.10 -1.67
N SER A 534 -50.64 -31.42 -2.96
CA SER A 534 -51.35 -32.54 -3.59
C SER A 534 -50.93 -33.89 -2.99
N THR A 535 -49.64 -34.05 -2.69
CA THR A 535 -49.10 -35.24 -2.00
C THR A 535 -49.69 -35.36 -0.58
N LEU A 536 -49.75 -34.25 0.18
CA LEU A 536 -50.33 -34.21 1.51
C LEU A 536 -51.83 -34.55 1.48
N SER A 537 -52.59 -33.99 0.53
CA SER A 537 -54.01 -34.31 0.33
C SER A 537 -54.20 -35.80 -0.01
N GLY A 538 -53.34 -36.37 -0.84
CA GLY A 538 -53.36 -37.79 -1.20
C GLY A 538 -53.12 -38.72 0.00
N LEU A 539 -52.22 -38.36 0.91
CA LEU A 539 -51.99 -39.13 2.15
C LEU A 539 -53.20 -39.08 3.09
N LEU A 540 -53.89 -37.94 3.17
CA LEU A 540 -55.06 -37.76 4.05
C LEU A 540 -56.35 -38.37 3.47
N GLN A 541 -56.34 -38.80 2.21
CA GLN A 541 -57.44 -39.55 1.60
C GLN A 541 -57.54 -41.00 2.06
N ASP A 542 -56.51 -41.52 2.73
CA ASP A 542 -56.55 -42.87 3.26
C ASP A 542 -57.68 -43.07 4.28
N ASP A 543 -58.41 -44.16 4.12
CA ASP A 543 -59.60 -44.45 4.92
C ASP A 543 -59.31 -44.55 6.43
N ILE A 544 -58.11 -45.00 6.82
CA ILE A 544 -57.72 -45.15 8.21
C ILE A 544 -57.53 -43.76 8.84
N LEU A 545 -56.75 -42.89 8.20
CA LEU A 545 -56.52 -41.52 8.66
C LEU A 545 -57.82 -40.72 8.69
N ARG A 546 -58.63 -40.80 7.63
CA ARG A 546 -59.94 -40.14 7.57
C ARG A 546 -60.85 -40.58 8.71
N SER A 547 -60.88 -41.88 9.02
CA SER A 547 -61.69 -42.40 10.14
C SER A 547 -61.23 -41.89 11.51
N LEU A 548 -59.93 -41.69 11.72
CA LEU A 548 -59.37 -41.13 12.95
C LEU A 548 -59.72 -39.65 13.09
N LEU A 549 -59.66 -38.88 12.01
CA LEU A 549 -60.01 -37.46 12.01
C LEU A 549 -61.50 -37.21 12.24
N VAL A 550 -62.35 -38.04 11.64
CA VAL A 550 -63.79 -38.00 11.90
C VAL A 550 -64.08 -38.29 13.39
N LYS A 551 -63.37 -39.23 14.03
CA LYS A 551 -63.51 -39.49 15.48
C LYS A 551 -63.12 -38.27 16.33
N GLU A 552 -62.08 -37.53 15.95
CA GLU A 552 -61.67 -36.31 16.65
C GLU A 552 -62.69 -35.16 16.46
N ARG A 553 -63.22 -35.02 15.23
CA ARG A 553 -64.30 -34.06 14.94
C ARG A 553 -65.56 -34.37 15.74
N MET A 554 -65.99 -35.62 15.79
CA MET A 554 -67.17 -36.06 16.56
C MET A 554 -66.99 -35.78 18.06
N TRP A 555 -65.80 -36.05 18.60
CA TRP A 555 -65.49 -35.73 20.00
C TRP A 555 -65.59 -34.22 20.30
N LYS A 556 -65.11 -33.35 19.40
CA LYS A 556 -65.22 -31.89 19.57
C LYS A 556 -66.69 -31.45 19.57
N ASN A 557 -67.50 -32.03 18.67
CA ASN A 557 -68.94 -31.73 18.56
C ASN A 557 -69.74 -32.23 19.77
N GLU A 558 -69.39 -33.38 20.35
CA GLU A 558 -70.05 -33.94 21.54
C GLU A 558 -69.79 -33.14 22.82
N LYS A 559 -68.60 -32.53 22.96
CA LYS A 559 -68.19 -31.87 24.21
C LYS A 559 -68.43 -30.36 24.28
N GLY A 560 -68.71 -29.70 23.14
CA GLY A 560 -68.91 -28.25 23.05
C GLY A 560 -67.69 -27.40 23.43
N THR A 561 -67.73 -26.10 23.10
CA THR A 561 -66.78 -25.09 23.61
C THR A 561 -67.19 -24.70 25.05
N PRO A 562 -66.31 -24.73 26.07
CA PRO A 562 -64.87 -24.42 26.02
C PRO A 562 -63.98 -25.56 26.58
N ASN A 563 -64.21 -26.82 26.20
CA ASN A 563 -63.32 -27.89 26.65
C ASN A 563 -61.98 -27.87 25.88
N LYS A 564 -60.88 -27.59 26.58
CA LYS A 564 -59.51 -27.62 26.03
C LYS A 564 -59.14 -29.02 25.51
N TYR A 565 -58.41 -29.11 24.41
CA TYR A 565 -57.99 -30.39 23.83
C TYR A 565 -57.01 -31.14 24.76
N PRO A 566 -57.32 -32.36 25.24
CA PRO A 566 -56.50 -33.05 26.25
C PRO A 566 -55.15 -33.55 25.71
N PHE A 567 -54.07 -33.37 26.48
CA PHE A 567 -52.72 -33.84 26.15
C PHE A 567 -52.65 -35.34 25.82
N LYS A 568 -53.14 -36.19 26.73
CA LYS A 568 -53.15 -37.66 26.57
C LYS A 568 -53.90 -38.14 25.32
N ARG A 569 -54.85 -37.35 24.81
CA ARG A 569 -55.60 -37.70 23.60
C ARG A 569 -54.74 -37.51 22.35
N ALA A 570 -53.95 -36.43 22.29
CA ALA A 570 -52.98 -36.21 21.22
C ALA A 570 -51.90 -37.31 21.19
N GLU A 571 -51.41 -37.73 22.36
CA GLU A 571 -50.45 -38.84 22.47
C GLU A 571 -51.04 -40.16 21.99
N HIS A 572 -52.27 -40.49 22.41
CA HIS A 572 -52.94 -41.69 21.94
C HIS A 572 -53.17 -41.67 20.42
N LEU A 573 -53.55 -40.51 19.87
CA LEU A 573 -53.73 -40.32 18.44
C LEU A 573 -52.40 -40.49 17.69
N SER A 574 -51.31 -39.91 18.19
CA SER A 574 -49.95 -40.10 17.69
C SER A 574 -49.51 -41.57 17.71
N ALA A 575 -49.68 -42.25 18.85
CA ALA A 575 -49.33 -43.66 19.02
C ALA A 575 -50.18 -44.60 18.14
N THR A 576 -51.43 -44.22 17.86
CA THR A 576 -52.30 -44.96 16.92
C THR A 576 -51.84 -44.75 15.49
N MET A 577 -51.52 -43.53 15.08
CA MET A 577 -51.01 -43.22 13.73
C MET A 577 -49.63 -43.84 13.46
N ALA A 578 -48.75 -43.90 14.47
CA ALA A 578 -47.41 -44.46 14.34
C ALA A 578 -47.38 -45.98 14.09
N LYS A 579 -48.48 -46.70 14.37
CA LYS A 579 -48.58 -48.16 14.13
C LYS A 579 -48.84 -48.52 12.67
N TYR A 580 -49.18 -47.54 11.84
CA TYR A 580 -49.54 -47.74 10.43
C TYR A 580 -48.42 -47.20 9.53
N SER A 581 -48.14 -47.93 8.46
CA SER A 581 -47.20 -47.58 7.39
C SER A 581 -47.85 -47.85 6.03
N PHE A 582 -47.73 -46.91 5.09
CA PHE A 582 -48.24 -47.11 3.73
C PHE A 582 -47.39 -48.10 2.92
N ARG A 583 -48.03 -48.80 1.97
CA ARG A 583 -47.44 -49.81 1.07
C ARG A 583 -46.02 -49.43 0.62
N GLY A 584 -45.03 -50.24 1.01
CA GLY A 584 -43.69 -50.23 0.43
C GLY A 584 -42.68 -49.24 1.02
N HIS A 585 -43.04 -48.46 2.04
CA HIS A 585 -42.10 -47.55 2.73
C HIS A 585 -41.86 -48.00 4.17
N GLU A 586 -40.59 -48.03 4.59
CA GLU A 586 -40.17 -48.38 5.98
C GLU A 586 -40.51 -47.31 7.03
N VAL A 587 -41.06 -46.16 6.61
CA VAL A 587 -41.26 -44.97 7.45
C VAL A 587 -42.72 -44.83 7.90
N ASN A 588 -42.93 -44.55 9.19
CA ASN A 588 -44.25 -44.35 9.79
C ASN A 588 -45.03 -43.18 9.16
N ILE A 589 -46.36 -43.25 9.17
CA ILE A 589 -47.22 -42.19 8.62
C ILE A 589 -46.97 -40.82 9.26
N VAL A 590 -46.79 -40.78 10.58
CA VAL A 590 -46.51 -39.54 11.33
C VAL A 590 -45.20 -38.91 10.86
N ASP A 591 -44.20 -39.74 10.57
CA ASP A 591 -42.89 -39.30 10.07
C ASP A 591 -42.98 -38.81 8.61
N GLN A 592 -43.79 -39.46 7.78
CA GLN A 592 -44.05 -39.02 6.40
C GLN A 592 -44.77 -37.67 6.36
N LEU A 593 -45.83 -37.50 7.17
CA LEU A 593 -46.54 -36.22 7.31
C LEU A 593 -45.60 -35.13 7.83
N ARG A 594 -44.78 -35.44 8.83
CA ARG A 594 -43.76 -34.53 9.34
C ARG A 594 -42.75 -34.13 8.27
N SER A 595 -42.22 -35.07 7.48
CA SER A 595 -41.25 -34.78 6.42
C SER A 595 -41.83 -33.84 5.37
N ILE A 596 -43.04 -34.11 4.88
CA ILE A 596 -43.69 -33.28 3.86
C ILE A 596 -43.95 -31.87 4.40
N ILE A 597 -44.49 -31.73 5.61
CA ILE A 597 -44.74 -30.42 6.23
C ILE A 597 -43.42 -29.65 6.43
N THR A 598 -42.36 -30.35 6.84
CA THR A 598 -41.04 -29.73 7.04
C THR A 598 -40.43 -29.26 5.72
N GLU A 599 -40.49 -30.08 4.67
CA GLU A 599 -40.01 -29.73 3.33
C GLU A 599 -40.76 -28.51 2.76
N MET A 600 -42.08 -28.44 2.97
CA MET A 600 -42.89 -27.28 2.60
C MET A 600 -42.42 -26.01 3.34
N GLY A 601 -42.18 -26.10 4.65
CA GLY A 601 -41.68 -24.95 5.41
C GLY A 601 -40.24 -24.57 5.09
N ASN A 602 -39.39 -25.52 4.70
CA ASN A 602 -38.06 -25.23 4.18
C ASN A 602 -38.13 -24.45 2.85
N GLY A 603 -39.06 -24.82 1.95
CA GLY A 603 -39.33 -24.04 0.73
C GLY A 603 -39.79 -22.61 1.03
N LEU A 604 -40.66 -22.44 2.04
CA LEU A 604 -41.09 -21.10 2.50
C LEU A 604 -39.96 -20.31 3.17
N GLY A 605 -39.09 -21.00 3.92
CA GLY A 605 -37.87 -20.43 4.47
C GLY A 605 -36.91 -19.92 3.39
N LEU A 606 -36.83 -20.62 2.25
CA LEU A 606 -36.00 -20.20 1.12
C LEU A 606 -36.55 -18.93 0.49
N VAL A 607 -37.87 -18.81 0.31
CA VAL A 607 -38.51 -17.58 -0.17
C VAL A 607 -38.22 -16.41 0.77
N ARG A 608 -38.30 -16.63 2.08
CA ARG A 608 -37.94 -15.60 3.07
C ARG A 608 -36.48 -15.18 2.94
N LEU A 609 -35.57 -16.14 2.83
CA LEU A 609 -34.15 -15.89 2.67
C LEU A 609 -33.83 -15.09 1.40
N LEU A 610 -34.44 -15.49 0.28
CA LEU A 610 -34.35 -14.82 -1.01
C LEU A 610 -34.84 -13.40 -0.97
N HIS A 611 -35.98 -13.17 -0.31
CA HIS A 611 -36.54 -11.85 -0.13
C HIS A 611 -35.63 -10.95 0.72
N THR A 612 -35.15 -11.44 1.86
CA THR A 612 -34.25 -10.67 2.71
C THR A 612 -32.91 -10.40 2.02
N GLY A 613 -32.39 -11.35 1.24
CA GLY A 613 -31.21 -11.15 0.41
C GLY A 613 -31.42 -10.10 -0.69
N GLY A 614 -32.56 -10.15 -1.39
CA GLY A 614 -32.93 -9.14 -2.37
C GLY A 614 -33.04 -7.75 -1.76
N SER A 615 -33.77 -7.61 -0.65
CA SER A 615 -33.92 -6.34 0.07
C SER A 615 -32.57 -5.78 0.53
N ARG A 616 -31.67 -6.63 1.05
CA ARG A 616 -30.33 -6.20 1.47
C ARG A 616 -29.46 -5.76 0.30
N GLN A 617 -29.57 -6.40 -0.86
CA GLN A 617 -28.90 -5.95 -2.08
C GLN A 617 -29.47 -4.62 -2.59
N ALA A 618 -30.79 -4.43 -2.51
CA ALA A 618 -31.43 -3.14 -2.79
C ALA A 618 -30.88 -2.03 -1.87
N CYS A 619 -30.74 -2.31 -0.57
CA CYS A 619 -30.11 -1.40 0.37
C CYS A 619 -28.63 -1.12 0.06
N ARG A 620 -27.85 -2.10 -0.41
CA ARG A 620 -26.46 -1.88 -0.85
C ARG A 620 -26.42 -0.93 -2.04
N ILE A 621 -27.26 -1.17 -3.06
CA ILE A 621 -27.35 -0.33 -4.25
C ILE A 621 -27.82 1.10 -3.89
N SER A 622 -28.80 1.24 -3.00
CA SER A 622 -29.28 2.55 -2.56
C SER A 622 -28.30 3.28 -1.64
N SER A 623 -27.45 2.56 -0.89
CA SER A 623 -26.39 3.16 -0.08
C SER A 623 -25.28 3.83 -0.89
N CYS A 624 -25.21 3.57 -2.20
CA CYS A 624 -24.38 4.35 -3.12
C CYS A 624 -24.88 5.81 -3.26
N LYS A 625 -26.09 6.14 -2.78
CA LYS A 625 -26.56 7.52 -2.61
C LYS A 625 -26.10 8.08 -1.26
N PRO A 626 -25.45 9.26 -1.22
CA PRO A 626 -25.22 9.98 0.04
C PRO A 626 -26.55 10.27 0.74
N ARG A 627 -26.60 10.17 2.09
CA ARG A 627 -27.84 10.41 2.88
C ARG A 627 -28.52 11.77 2.66
N TYR A 628 -27.80 12.74 2.11
CA TYR A 628 -28.28 14.10 1.86
C TYR A 628 -28.74 14.33 0.42
N VAL A 629 -28.65 13.31 -0.43
CA VAL A 629 -28.96 13.39 -1.85
C VAL A 629 -30.21 12.56 -2.15
N THR A 630 -31.26 13.24 -2.59
CA THR A 630 -32.51 12.62 -3.06
C THR A 630 -32.31 11.96 -4.42
N ASN A 631 -31.64 12.64 -5.36
CA ASN A 631 -31.36 12.15 -6.72
C ASN A 631 -29.93 12.53 -7.18
N PHE A 632 -29.26 11.65 -7.93
CA PHE A 632 -27.92 11.93 -8.49
C PHE A 632 -27.98 13.18 -9.40
N LEU A 633 -29.06 13.33 -10.16
CA LEU A 633 -29.33 14.51 -10.97
C LEU A 633 -29.32 15.84 -10.19
N GLU A 634 -29.86 15.86 -8.97
CA GLU A 634 -29.95 17.09 -8.18
C GLU A 634 -28.59 17.51 -7.59
N SER A 635 -27.70 16.53 -7.36
CA SER A 635 -26.34 16.78 -6.88
C SER A 635 -25.43 17.29 -7.98
N ASP A 636 -25.52 16.70 -9.18
CA ASP A 636 -24.69 17.07 -10.31
C ASP A 636 -24.97 18.51 -10.77
N ARG A 637 -26.24 18.94 -10.68
CA ARG A 637 -26.65 20.32 -10.94
C ARG A 637 -26.06 21.35 -9.97
N SER A 638 -25.65 20.93 -8.78
CA SER A 638 -25.00 21.81 -7.80
C SER A 638 -23.49 21.99 -8.05
N CYS A 639 -22.84 21.05 -8.76
CA CYS A 639 -21.40 21.08 -9.01
C CYS A 639 -21.02 21.71 -10.36
N SER A 640 -21.83 21.56 -11.41
CA SER A 640 -21.66 22.29 -12.69
C SER A 640 -22.82 22.03 -13.65
N PRO A 641 -23.49 23.06 -14.20
CA PRO A 641 -24.58 22.88 -15.15
C PRO A 641 -24.01 22.66 -16.56
N SER A 642 -23.86 21.40 -16.99
CA SER A 642 -23.59 21.06 -18.39
C SER A 642 -24.47 19.89 -18.84
N ASP A 643 -25.00 19.97 -20.05
CA ASP A 643 -25.94 18.98 -20.60
C ASP A 643 -25.32 17.57 -20.78
N GLU A 644 -23.98 17.47 -20.80
CA GLU A 644 -23.24 16.20 -20.89
C GLU A 644 -23.28 15.36 -19.59
N ILE A 645 -23.58 15.99 -18.44
CA ILE A 645 -23.60 15.33 -17.12
C ILE A 645 -25.03 14.92 -16.69
N ASP A 646 -26.06 15.60 -17.21
CA ASP A 646 -27.47 15.34 -16.89
C ASP A 646 -27.96 13.96 -17.40
N THR A 647 -27.32 13.39 -18.42
CA THR A 647 -27.68 12.09 -18.99
C THR A 647 -27.22 10.90 -18.14
N PRO A 648 -25.94 10.81 -17.69
CA PRO A 648 -25.50 9.80 -16.72
C PRO A 648 -26.31 9.82 -15.42
N GLY A 649 -26.58 11.00 -14.86
CA GLY A 649 -27.35 11.15 -13.62
C GLY A 649 -28.75 10.54 -13.71
N LYS A 650 -29.48 10.80 -14.81
CA LYS A 650 -30.79 10.19 -15.08
C LYS A 650 -30.71 8.68 -15.24
N VAL A 651 -29.75 8.20 -16.03
CA VAL A 651 -29.57 6.75 -16.24
C VAL A 651 -29.26 6.03 -14.93
N MET A 652 -28.46 6.64 -14.06
CA MET A 652 -28.12 6.11 -12.74
C MET A 652 -29.34 6.12 -11.81
N ASP A 653 -30.09 7.22 -11.76
CA ASP A 653 -31.31 7.32 -10.96
C ASP A 653 -32.39 6.33 -11.44
N ASP A 654 -32.60 6.19 -12.75
CA ASP A 654 -33.51 5.21 -13.35
C ASP A 654 -33.06 3.77 -13.07
N ALA A 655 -31.76 3.48 -13.17
CA ALA A 655 -31.21 2.16 -12.88
C ALA A 655 -31.39 1.78 -11.39
N VAL A 656 -31.12 2.72 -10.47
CA VAL A 656 -31.32 2.52 -9.03
C VAL A 656 -32.82 2.39 -8.70
N TYR A 657 -33.66 3.24 -9.29
CA TYR A 657 -35.11 3.21 -9.08
C TYR A 657 -35.71 1.89 -9.57
N ASN A 658 -35.39 1.45 -10.79
CA ASN A 658 -35.87 0.19 -11.36
C ASN A 658 -35.40 -1.05 -10.56
N LYS A 659 -34.13 -1.07 -10.11
CA LYS A 659 -33.59 -2.18 -9.28
C LYS A 659 -34.17 -2.19 -7.87
N CYS A 660 -34.46 -1.04 -7.27
CA CYS A 660 -35.06 -0.97 -5.94
C CYS A 660 -36.57 -1.24 -5.97
N GLN A 661 -37.31 -0.69 -6.94
CA GLN A 661 -38.77 -0.81 -7.02
C GLN A 661 -39.23 -2.26 -7.27
N SER A 662 -38.47 -3.03 -8.03
CA SER A 662 -38.72 -4.47 -8.24
C SER A 662 -38.60 -5.33 -6.97
N ILE A 663 -38.04 -4.78 -5.89
CA ILE A 663 -37.81 -5.48 -4.60
C ILE A 663 -38.73 -4.94 -3.51
N TYR A 664 -38.92 -3.62 -3.43
CA TYR A 664 -39.79 -2.98 -2.42
C TYR A 664 -41.29 -3.03 -2.77
N GLY A 665 -41.64 -3.25 -4.04
CA GLY A 665 -43.04 -3.12 -4.51
C GLY A 665 -43.92 -4.36 -4.36
N VAL A 666 -43.42 -5.49 -3.82
CA VAL A 666 -44.17 -6.75 -3.76
C VAL A 666 -44.11 -7.31 -2.35
N ASP A 667 -45.24 -7.35 -1.66
CA ASP A 667 -45.38 -8.20 -0.48
C ASP A 667 -45.38 -9.66 -0.94
N TYR A 668 -44.21 -10.30 -0.87
CA TYR A 668 -43.96 -11.61 -1.47
C TYR A 668 -44.80 -12.72 -0.83
N PHE A 669 -45.00 -12.72 0.50
CA PHE A 669 -45.79 -13.76 1.19
C PHE A 669 -47.29 -13.69 0.86
N PRO A 670 -47.96 -12.52 0.88
CA PRO A 670 -49.33 -12.38 0.38
C PRO A 670 -49.48 -12.74 -1.10
N SER A 671 -48.52 -12.36 -1.95
CA SER A 671 -48.52 -12.68 -3.38
C SER A 671 -48.35 -14.19 -3.62
N LEU A 672 -47.44 -14.84 -2.90
CA LEU A 672 -47.24 -16.29 -2.92
C LEU A 672 -48.48 -17.02 -2.42
N LEU A 673 -49.08 -16.58 -1.31
CA LEU A 673 -50.31 -17.15 -0.76
C LEU A 673 -51.46 -17.03 -1.75
N SER A 674 -51.64 -15.87 -2.38
CA SER A 674 -52.68 -15.67 -3.39
C SER A 674 -52.46 -16.54 -4.65
N SER A 675 -51.20 -16.75 -5.05
CA SER A 675 -50.85 -17.59 -6.20
C SER A 675 -51.11 -19.06 -5.91
N VAL A 676 -50.68 -19.54 -4.75
CA VAL A 676 -50.96 -20.91 -4.29
C VAL A 676 -52.47 -21.11 -4.09
N LEU A 677 -53.18 -20.15 -3.46
CA LEU A 677 -54.64 -20.22 -3.31
C LEU A 677 -55.34 -20.32 -4.66
N LYS A 678 -54.93 -19.52 -5.67
CA LYS A 678 -55.47 -19.61 -7.05
C LYS A 678 -55.24 -20.99 -7.66
N GLU A 679 -54.05 -21.57 -7.50
CA GLU A 679 -53.75 -22.93 -7.98
C GLU A 679 -54.52 -24.03 -7.22
N LEU A 680 -54.96 -23.75 -6.00
CA LEU A 680 -55.67 -24.68 -5.11
C LEU A 680 -57.21 -24.56 -5.16
N GLN A 681 -57.81 -23.71 -6.00
CA GLN A 681 -59.28 -23.53 -6.13
C GLN A 681 -60.02 -24.73 -6.78
N CYS A 682 -59.78 -25.95 -6.30
CA CYS A 682 -60.46 -27.17 -6.75
C CYS A 682 -61.03 -27.93 -5.54
N ASP A 683 -62.19 -28.61 -5.72
CA ASP A 683 -62.82 -29.51 -4.73
C ASP A 683 -61.93 -30.69 -4.24
N ARG A 684 -60.72 -30.82 -4.82
CA ARG A 684 -59.71 -31.85 -4.50
C ARG A 684 -59.08 -31.74 -3.09
N TYR A 685 -59.36 -30.68 -2.35
CA TYR A 685 -58.76 -30.40 -1.03
C TYR A 685 -59.76 -30.44 0.13
N LEU A 686 -61.01 -30.87 -0.09
CA LEU A 686 -62.00 -31.08 0.97
C LEU A 686 -61.51 -32.03 2.08
N ASN A 687 -60.59 -32.93 1.76
CA ASN A 687 -60.01 -33.89 2.71
C ASN A 687 -59.08 -33.23 3.75
N LEU A 688 -58.68 -31.98 3.53
CA LEU A 688 -57.84 -31.24 4.47
C LEU A 688 -58.63 -30.55 5.58
N ILE A 689 -59.98 -30.52 5.56
CA ILE A 689 -60.81 -29.73 6.51
C ILE A 689 -60.53 -30.08 8.00
N ASP A 690 -60.06 -31.30 8.28
CA ASP A 690 -59.73 -31.76 9.64
C ASP A 690 -58.23 -31.72 9.98
N PHE A 691 -57.41 -31.09 9.15
CA PHE A 691 -55.95 -31.05 9.32
C PHE A 691 -55.52 -30.49 10.69
N HIS A 692 -56.25 -29.51 11.24
CA HIS A 692 -55.97 -28.92 12.54
C HIS A 692 -55.97 -29.92 13.72
N PHE A 693 -56.66 -31.06 13.62
CA PHE A 693 -56.64 -32.10 14.64
C PHE A 693 -55.37 -32.96 14.62
N ILE A 694 -54.65 -32.99 13.50
CA ILE A 694 -53.42 -33.80 13.33
C ILE A 694 -52.22 -33.12 14.00
N ILE A 695 -52.17 -31.79 13.95
CA ILE A 695 -51.02 -31.00 14.38
C ILE A 695 -50.60 -31.30 15.83
N PRO A 696 -51.51 -31.36 16.84
CA PRO A 696 -51.15 -31.73 18.21
C PRO A 696 -50.44 -33.09 18.32
N ALA A 697 -50.88 -34.09 17.55
CA ALA A 697 -50.30 -35.42 17.56
C ALA A 697 -48.89 -35.44 16.92
N ILE A 698 -48.70 -34.70 15.82
CA ILE A 698 -47.36 -34.56 15.20
C ILE A 698 -46.41 -33.79 16.12
N ILE A 699 -46.88 -32.73 16.79
CA ILE A 699 -46.06 -31.97 17.75
C ILE A 699 -45.61 -32.86 18.92
N ALA A 700 -46.51 -33.68 19.48
CA ALA A 700 -46.16 -34.61 20.54
C ALA A 700 -45.07 -35.60 20.09
N ASN A 701 -45.27 -36.24 18.92
CA ASN A 701 -44.29 -37.14 18.33
C ASN A 701 -42.94 -36.46 18.04
N LEU A 702 -42.97 -35.21 17.56
CA LEU A 702 -41.78 -34.42 17.27
C LEU A 702 -40.95 -34.21 18.54
N ILE A 703 -41.57 -33.76 19.64
CA ILE A 703 -40.88 -33.51 20.90
C ILE A 703 -40.33 -34.83 21.48
N GLU A 704 -41.09 -35.92 21.43
CA GLU A 704 -40.62 -37.24 21.85
C GLU A 704 -39.39 -37.70 21.07
N SER A 705 -39.42 -37.57 19.73
CA SER A 705 -38.28 -37.94 18.88
C SER A 705 -37.03 -37.09 19.17
N LYS A 706 -37.20 -35.79 19.45
CA LYS A 706 -36.12 -34.87 19.84
C LYS A 706 -35.53 -35.20 21.22
N LEU A 707 -36.36 -35.59 22.17
CA LEU A 707 -35.87 -35.99 23.49
C LEU A 707 -35.15 -37.33 23.42
N HIS A 708 -35.66 -38.28 22.62
CA HIS A 708 -35.01 -39.57 22.45
C HIS A 708 -33.65 -39.48 21.75
N SER A 709 -33.49 -38.58 20.78
CA SER A 709 -32.19 -38.31 20.13
C SER A 709 -31.21 -37.62 21.09
N LYS A 710 -31.68 -36.72 21.97
CA LYS A 710 -30.86 -36.07 23.02
C LYS A 710 -30.53 -37.00 24.21
N GLU A 711 -31.28 -38.07 24.42
CA GLU A 711 -31.09 -39.06 25.51
C GLU A 711 -30.09 -40.18 25.18
N LYS A 712 -29.56 -40.26 23.95
CA LYS A 712 -28.44 -41.13 23.58
C LYS A 712 -27.08 -40.38 23.60
N PRO A 713 -26.54 -39.92 24.75
CA PRO A 713 -25.15 -39.53 24.79
C PRO A 713 -24.29 -40.80 24.98
N LEU A 714 -23.16 -40.88 24.27
CA LEU A 714 -22.13 -41.93 24.38
C LEU A 714 -22.38 -43.27 23.67
N ARG A 715 -22.33 -43.26 22.34
CA ARG A 715 -21.41 -44.18 21.64
C ARG A 715 -20.55 -43.34 20.70
N ARG A 716 -19.23 -43.50 20.80
CA ARG A 716 -18.24 -42.93 19.86
C ARG A 716 -18.24 -43.70 18.53
N ASP A 717 -19.43 -44.01 18.01
CA ASP A 717 -19.57 -44.46 16.64
C ASP A 717 -19.97 -43.25 15.82
N ARG A 718 -19.32 -43.07 14.67
CA ARG A 718 -19.52 -41.97 13.72
C ARG A 718 -20.92 -41.95 13.08
N GLU A 719 -21.86 -42.70 13.64
CA GLU A 719 -23.22 -42.97 13.17
C GLU A 719 -24.30 -42.15 13.92
N ALA A 720 -23.90 -41.28 14.86
CA ALA A 720 -24.81 -40.40 15.60
C ALA A 720 -24.90 -38.97 15.01
N GLY A 721 -24.80 -38.85 13.67
CA GLY A 721 -24.78 -37.58 12.94
C GLY A 721 -26.15 -36.87 12.81
N ASN A 722 -27.24 -37.50 13.24
CA ASN A 722 -28.57 -36.88 13.24
C ASN A 722 -28.79 -35.99 14.47
N GLN A 723 -27.95 -34.96 14.63
CA GLN A 723 -28.38 -33.81 15.43
C GLN A 723 -29.41 -33.03 14.59
N MET A 724 -30.71 -33.20 14.88
CA MET A 724 -31.76 -32.30 14.40
C MET A 724 -31.51 -30.90 14.99
N ILE A 725 -30.71 -30.09 14.30
CA ILE A 725 -30.22 -28.78 14.77
C ILE A 725 -31.33 -27.71 14.71
N ALA A 726 -32.32 -27.84 13.81
CA ALA A 726 -33.51 -26.97 13.75
C ALA A 726 -34.65 -27.67 12.97
N ASP A 727 -35.87 -27.64 13.52
CA ASP A 727 -37.10 -28.15 12.87
C ASP A 727 -38.10 -27.01 12.63
N ASP A 728 -37.63 -25.77 12.52
CA ASP A 728 -38.52 -24.61 12.33
C ASP A 728 -39.23 -24.69 10.97
N GLY A 729 -38.68 -25.46 10.02
CA GLY A 729 -39.36 -25.85 8.79
C GLY A 729 -40.72 -26.53 9.05
N PHE A 730 -40.84 -27.42 10.04
CA PHE A 730 -42.13 -28.03 10.38
C PHE A 730 -43.15 -26.97 10.82
N VAL A 731 -42.73 -26.05 11.69
CA VAL A 731 -43.60 -25.02 12.25
C VAL A 731 -44.07 -24.05 11.17
N MET A 732 -43.15 -23.64 10.29
CA MET A 732 -43.45 -22.77 9.15
C MET A 732 -44.42 -23.45 8.16
N GLY A 733 -44.20 -24.74 7.87
CA GLY A 733 -45.07 -25.52 6.99
C GLY A 733 -46.45 -25.78 7.59
N ALA A 734 -46.54 -26.12 8.88
CA ALA A 734 -47.83 -26.36 9.54
C ALA A 734 -48.69 -25.09 9.57
N THR A 735 -48.06 -23.94 9.85
CA THR A 735 -48.73 -22.63 9.82
C THR A 735 -49.22 -22.30 8.41
N PHE A 736 -48.42 -22.56 7.38
CA PHE A 736 -48.82 -22.39 5.99
C PHE A 736 -50.05 -23.20 5.63
N VAL A 737 -50.06 -24.50 5.94
CA VAL A 737 -51.19 -25.38 5.61
C VAL A 737 -52.45 -24.93 6.33
N LEU A 738 -52.38 -24.54 7.61
CA LEU A 738 -53.53 -24.00 8.34
C LEU A 738 -54.07 -22.71 7.71
N LYS A 739 -53.18 -21.83 7.24
CA LYS A 739 -53.56 -20.56 6.62
C LYS A 739 -54.21 -20.75 5.26
N VAL A 740 -53.62 -21.59 4.40
CA VAL A 740 -54.13 -21.90 3.06
C VAL A 740 -55.47 -22.64 3.13
N THR A 741 -55.67 -23.48 4.16
CA THR A 741 -56.92 -24.25 4.35
C THR A 741 -57.97 -23.52 5.19
N GLY A 742 -57.68 -22.31 5.70
CA GLY A 742 -58.61 -21.50 6.50
C GLY A 742 -58.88 -22.03 7.92
N GLN A 743 -58.03 -22.90 8.46
CA GLN A 743 -58.23 -23.59 9.73
C GLN A 743 -57.53 -22.95 10.94
N GLU A 744 -56.92 -21.77 10.81
CA GLU A 744 -56.20 -21.11 11.91
C GLU A 744 -57.07 -20.90 13.15
N LYS A 745 -58.29 -20.38 12.96
CA LYS A 745 -59.26 -20.17 14.05
C LYS A 745 -59.68 -21.50 14.69
N SER A 746 -59.93 -22.52 13.88
CA SER A 746 -60.32 -23.86 14.35
C SER A 746 -59.24 -24.53 15.17
N PHE A 747 -57.96 -24.27 14.87
CA PHE A 747 -56.82 -24.71 15.67
C PHE A 747 -56.70 -23.93 16.99
N ASP A 748 -56.89 -22.60 16.96
CA ASP A 748 -56.81 -21.76 18.16
C ASP A 748 -57.90 -22.11 19.19
N GLU A 749 -59.09 -22.48 18.72
CA GLU A 749 -60.18 -22.99 19.56
C GLU A 749 -59.81 -24.25 20.37
N LEU A 750 -58.84 -25.05 19.90
CA LEU A 750 -58.39 -26.24 20.64
C LEU A 750 -57.63 -25.88 21.93
N GLN A 751 -57.06 -24.66 22.00
CA GLN A 751 -56.19 -24.19 23.08
C GLN A 751 -55.12 -25.23 23.48
N TRP A 752 -54.55 -25.91 22.48
CA TRP A 752 -53.65 -27.06 22.66
C TRP A 752 -52.45 -26.73 23.55
N PHE A 753 -51.70 -25.67 23.23
CA PHE A 753 -50.50 -25.30 23.98
C PHE A 753 -50.78 -25.01 25.46
N THR A 754 -51.87 -24.29 25.75
CA THR A 754 -52.34 -24.03 27.12
C THR A 754 -52.73 -25.31 27.86
N SER A 755 -53.37 -26.25 27.17
CA SER A 755 -53.77 -27.55 27.74
C SER A 755 -52.55 -28.43 28.04
N ALA A 756 -51.60 -28.50 27.10
CA ALA A 756 -50.38 -29.27 27.20
C ALA A 756 -49.46 -28.73 28.32
N ASN A 757 -49.23 -27.42 28.37
CA ASN A 757 -48.41 -26.79 29.40
C ASN A 757 -48.99 -27.01 30.81
N ARG A 758 -50.30 -26.86 30.97
CA ARG A 758 -50.99 -27.15 32.25
C ARG A 758 -50.82 -28.61 32.66
N HIS A 759 -50.97 -29.55 31.73
CA HIS A 759 -50.78 -30.97 32.04
C HIS A 759 -49.34 -31.28 32.49
N LEU A 760 -48.35 -30.72 31.81
CA LEU A 760 -46.93 -30.88 32.16
C LEU A 760 -46.60 -30.24 33.52
N GLU A 761 -47.21 -29.09 33.85
CA GLU A 761 -47.10 -28.44 35.16
C GLU A 761 -47.73 -29.28 36.27
N GLU A 762 -48.91 -29.85 36.06
CA GLU A 762 -49.56 -30.78 36.99
C GLU A 762 -48.70 -32.03 37.24
N VAL A 763 -48.06 -32.57 36.21
CA VAL A 763 -47.11 -33.69 36.31
C VAL A 763 -45.85 -33.29 37.08
N LEU A 764 -45.30 -32.09 36.84
CA LEU A 764 -44.15 -31.55 37.57
C LEU A 764 -44.45 -31.37 39.07
N ILE A 765 -45.62 -30.81 39.40
CA ILE A 765 -46.09 -30.61 40.78
C ILE A 765 -46.29 -31.96 41.49
N SER A 766 -46.86 -32.94 40.78
CA SER A 766 -47.05 -34.30 41.30
C SER A 766 -45.71 -34.99 41.60
N LEU A 767 -44.72 -34.84 40.71
CA LEU A 767 -43.37 -35.37 40.90
C LEU A 767 -42.60 -34.66 42.01
N SER A 768 -42.80 -33.36 42.23
CA SER A 768 -42.19 -32.62 43.35
C SER A 768 -42.80 -33.00 44.71
N HIS A 769 -44.11 -33.23 44.81
CA HIS A 769 -44.72 -33.68 46.07
C HIS A 769 -44.30 -35.09 46.49
N ILE A 770 -43.93 -35.96 45.53
CA ILE A 770 -43.34 -37.28 45.83
C ILE A 770 -41.96 -37.15 46.50
N THR A 771 -41.23 -36.05 46.26
CA THR A 771 -39.92 -35.80 46.89
C THR A 771 -40.00 -35.29 48.34
N GLU A 772 -41.17 -34.85 48.82
CA GLU A 772 -41.35 -34.25 50.16
C GLU A 772 -41.83 -35.24 51.24
N HIS A 773 -42.27 -36.45 50.88
CA HIS A 773 -42.80 -37.43 51.85
C HIS A 773 -42.05 -38.78 51.84
N PRO A 774 -41.10 -39.01 52.76
CA PRO A 774 -40.59 -40.35 53.02
C PRO A 774 -41.53 -41.12 53.97
N LYS A 775 -41.99 -42.30 53.54
CA LYS A 775 -42.70 -43.27 54.41
C LYS A 775 -41.71 -43.96 55.36
N GLY A 776 -41.63 -43.46 56.61
CA GLY A 776 -41.49 -44.14 57.92
C GLY A 776 -40.46 -45.26 58.18
N SER A 777 -39.59 -45.08 59.21
CA SER A 777 -39.67 -45.74 60.55
C SER A 777 -38.34 -45.78 61.35
N ARG A 778 -38.35 -45.19 62.58
CA ARG A 778 -37.60 -45.52 63.85
C ARG A 778 -36.04 -45.34 63.87
N ILE A 779 -35.33 -44.79 64.86
CA ILE A 779 -35.50 -44.47 66.31
C ILE A 779 -34.53 -43.32 66.70
N PHE A 780 -34.92 -42.58 67.74
CA PHE A 780 -34.26 -41.52 68.55
C PHE A 780 -32.73 -41.32 68.52
N GLY A 781 -32.35 -40.03 68.48
CA GLY A 781 -31.51 -39.44 69.54
C GLY A 781 -30.28 -38.64 69.11
N LEU A 782 -30.35 -37.31 69.30
CA LEU A 782 -29.30 -36.29 69.46
C LEU A 782 -29.21 -35.23 68.35
N LYS A 783 -29.75 -34.05 68.70
CA LYS A 783 -29.46 -32.75 68.09
C LYS A 783 -28.04 -32.32 68.48
N LEU A 784 -27.15 -32.08 67.52
CA LEU A 784 -26.33 -30.87 67.45
C LEU A 784 -25.50 -30.84 66.15
N TRP A 785 -25.77 -29.82 65.33
CA TRP A 785 -24.94 -29.16 64.31
C TRP A 785 -25.62 -29.02 62.96
N ASP A 786 -25.83 -27.75 62.65
CA ASP A 786 -26.60 -27.16 61.58
C ASP A 786 -25.73 -27.11 60.32
N GLN A 787 -25.97 -28.03 59.38
CA GLN A 787 -25.61 -27.91 57.98
C GLN A 787 -26.75 -28.52 57.18
N SER A 788 -27.37 -27.70 56.33
CA SER A 788 -28.41 -28.07 55.39
C SER A 788 -27.87 -29.08 54.36
N CYS A 789 -27.91 -30.37 54.71
CA CYS A 789 -27.75 -31.46 53.74
C CYS A 789 -28.92 -31.41 52.74
N PRO A 790 -28.68 -31.32 51.42
CA PRO A 790 -29.74 -31.42 50.44
C PRO A 790 -30.35 -32.83 50.51
N VAL A 791 -31.68 -32.88 50.62
CA VAL A 791 -32.47 -34.13 50.56
C VAL A 791 -32.08 -34.88 49.28
N ALA A 792 -31.60 -36.12 49.43
CA ALA A 792 -31.20 -36.95 48.30
C ALA A 792 -32.44 -37.37 47.49
N ILE A 793 -32.65 -36.72 46.35
CA ILE A 793 -33.66 -37.09 45.34
C ILE A 793 -33.26 -38.42 44.72
N LEU A 794 -34.20 -39.36 44.55
CA LEU A 794 -33.94 -40.61 43.82
C LEU A 794 -33.48 -40.26 42.38
N PRO A 795 -32.39 -40.86 41.85
CA PRO A 795 -31.88 -40.51 40.52
C PRO A 795 -32.91 -40.65 39.39
N GLU A 796 -33.86 -41.59 39.53
CA GLU A 796 -34.91 -41.84 38.54
C GLU A 796 -35.98 -40.74 38.53
N THR A 797 -36.47 -40.29 39.69
CA THR A 797 -37.43 -39.18 39.78
C THR A 797 -36.80 -37.86 39.35
N GLN A 798 -35.51 -37.64 39.65
CA GLN A 798 -34.80 -36.46 39.14
C GLN A 798 -34.68 -36.47 37.60
N LYS A 799 -34.39 -37.64 37.01
CA LYS A 799 -34.32 -37.81 35.56
C LYS A 799 -35.67 -37.55 34.89
N GLU A 800 -36.78 -37.99 35.49
CA GLU A 800 -38.14 -37.70 34.99
C GLU A 800 -38.53 -36.22 35.12
N ILE A 801 -38.15 -35.56 36.22
CA ILE A 801 -38.34 -34.11 36.39
C ILE A 801 -37.58 -33.35 35.31
N ASP A 802 -36.32 -33.71 35.06
CA ASP A 802 -35.49 -33.06 34.06
C ASP A 802 -36.00 -33.33 32.63
N LYS A 803 -36.50 -34.53 32.35
CA LYS A 803 -37.16 -34.88 31.08
C LYS A 803 -38.42 -34.04 30.86
N THR A 804 -39.28 -33.94 31.87
CA THR A 804 -40.53 -33.15 31.79
C THR A 804 -40.24 -31.65 31.61
N LYS A 805 -39.22 -31.11 32.29
CA LYS A 805 -38.76 -29.73 32.08
C LYS A 805 -38.24 -29.48 30.66
N ARG A 806 -37.48 -30.43 30.09
CA ARG A 806 -37.01 -30.35 28.70
C ARG A 806 -38.18 -30.40 27.71
N TYR A 807 -39.15 -31.27 27.95
CA TYR A 807 -40.38 -31.36 27.15
C TYR A 807 -41.14 -30.03 27.15
N GLN A 808 -41.34 -29.42 28.34
CA GLN A 808 -42.00 -28.12 28.48
C GLN A 808 -41.23 -27.01 27.74
N LYS A 809 -39.90 -27.02 27.77
CA LYS A 809 -39.07 -26.06 27.05
C LYS A 809 -39.23 -26.19 25.53
N GLU A 810 -39.18 -27.41 24.99
CA GLU A 810 -39.39 -27.66 23.55
C GLU A 810 -40.82 -27.29 23.11
N MET A 811 -41.83 -27.57 23.93
CA MET A 811 -43.21 -27.16 23.67
C MET A 811 -43.35 -25.64 23.55
N LYS A 812 -42.75 -24.88 24.48
CA LYS A 812 -42.72 -23.41 24.43
C LYS A 812 -41.99 -22.90 23.18
N LEU A 813 -40.86 -23.52 22.80
CA LEU A 813 -40.12 -23.14 21.59
C LEU A 813 -40.96 -23.33 20.32
N ILE A 814 -41.72 -24.43 20.23
CA ILE A 814 -42.63 -24.68 19.10
C ILE A 814 -43.76 -23.64 19.10
N GLU A 815 -44.35 -23.32 20.26
CA GLU A 815 -45.37 -22.26 20.38
C GLU A 815 -44.86 -20.90 19.92
N TYR A 816 -43.65 -20.50 20.35
CA TYR A 816 -42.99 -19.29 19.85
C TYR A 816 -42.75 -19.33 18.34
N GLY A 817 -42.34 -20.49 17.81
CA GLY A 817 -42.19 -20.71 16.37
C GLY A 817 -43.50 -20.46 15.62
N PHE A 818 -44.62 -21.00 16.10
CA PHE A 818 -45.93 -20.82 15.44
C PHE A 818 -46.34 -19.34 15.43
N ASN A 819 -46.13 -18.63 16.53
CA ASN A 819 -46.40 -17.19 16.62
C ASN A 819 -45.50 -16.39 15.65
N ALA A 820 -44.21 -16.73 15.57
CA ALA A 820 -43.28 -16.11 14.63
C ALA A 820 -43.67 -16.40 13.18
N SER A 821 -44.02 -17.65 12.86
CA SER A 821 -44.48 -18.05 11.54
C SER A 821 -45.76 -17.32 11.12
N ARG A 822 -46.72 -17.14 12.03
CA ARG A 822 -47.94 -16.37 11.77
C ARG A 822 -47.63 -14.91 11.46
N ALA A 823 -46.76 -14.27 12.24
CA ALA A 823 -46.34 -12.89 12.01
C ALA A 823 -45.58 -12.69 10.69
N ILE A 824 -44.85 -13.71 10.22
CA ILE A 824 -44.18 -13.67 8.92
C ILE A 824 -45.17 -13.80 7.76
N MET A 825 -46.25 -14.56 7.98
CA MET A 825 -47.26 -14.83 6.95
C MET A 825 -48.41 -13.83 6.92
N SER A 826 -48.67 -13.10 8.01
CA SER A 826 -49.66 -12.02 8.11
C SER A 826 -49.26 -10.85 7.23
#